data_AF-A0A918TUJ1-F1
#
_entry.id   AF-A0A918TUJ1-F1
#
_cell.length_a   1.000
_cell.length_b   1.000
_cell.length_c   1.000
_cell.angle_alpha   90.00
_cell.angle_beta   90.00
_cell.angle_gamma   90.00
#
_symmetry.space_group_name_H-M   'P 1'
#
loop_
_entity.id
_entity.type
_entity.pdbx_description
1 polymer ?
#
loop_
_entity_poly.entity_id
_entity_poly.type
_entity_poly.pdbx_seq_one_letter_code
_entity_poly.pdbx_strand_id
1 'polypeptide(L)'
;MNIANLTFDPLIPLPALAGLAAFALLFLALALWRRLAGWWLRGLAALAVLGALANPALQEEDRAPLTDIVIAVVDESASQKVNDRPDQAAAALARVQAEVAAMENTELRVIRLGDGEGDTGTQAMTALSEALAEEPRSRVAGAILITDGQVHDMSLAPNLPAPVHVLLTGRDSDWDRRLIIRNAPAFAIIGEETLMTIRVEDSGDVPPEVAGIAELSIAVDGETPMPFSVPVGQDMELPLKLTHGGMNVLQFAVTPVVGELTDRNNAAVIQVNGVRDRLRVLLVSGEPHAGERVWRNLLKSDPSVDLVHFTILRPPEKQDGVPVEELSLIAFPTRELFIEKVKEFDLIIFDRFRLRGILPTEYLENIRDYVREGGTVLVAAGPEFGTVDGLWRSPLNDILPVDVTSRVLEGGFRPKLTDLGRKHPVTQGLDADAPDEGWGRWFRQMEISAREGGQVVMSGANDLPLLVLAREGQGRVAVLASDHAWLWGRGYEGGGPQLEMLRRLAHWMLKEPELEEETLTATIEGDLVKIERRTILDVPPGAVTVTAPDGTESAVALDEAGPGLFTGGFTATGLGLYRLAEGDLERVIAVGPPAPKEYEEIIASGDKLASFVESTKGGILRVEDGLPDIRQVAEGRVAAGRGWIGLTPRGAYVTQDVRVAALLPGWVWLLLAAGLSLAAWLREGRFGGQRRA
;
A
#
# COMPACT_ATOMS: atom_id res chain seq x y z
N MET A 1 17.51 35.03 -41.77
CA MET A 1 16.86 35.15 -43.10
C MET A 1 16.09 36.46 -43.10
N ASN A 2 16.50 37.45 -43.91
CA ASN A 2 15.97 38.81 -43.81
C ASN A 2 14.60 38.87 -44.51
N ILE A 3 13.54 39.09 -43.75
CA ILE A 3 12.21 39.37 -44.28
C ILE A 3 12.00 40.87 -44.16
N ALA A 4 11.82 41.55 -45.28
CA ALA A 4 11.51 42.97 -45.31
C ALA A 4 9.99 43.15 -45.35
N ASN A 5 9.41 43.62 -44.24
CA ASN A 5 7.99 43.98 -44.17
C ASN A 5 7.83 45.50 -44.30
N LEU A 6 6.87 45.94 -45.12
CA LEU A 6 6.52 47.35 -45.24
C LEU A 6 5.54 47.72 -44.12
N THR A 7 5.98 48.58 -43.20
CA THR A 7 5.16 49.09 -42.10
C THR A 7 4.92 50.60 -42.28
N PHE A 8 3.80 51.09 -41.76
CA PHE A 8 3.46 52.51 -41.78
C PHE A 8 3.46 53.03 -40.34
N ASP A 9 4.37 53.96 -40.04
CA ASP A 9 4.47 54.60 -38.72
C ASP A 9 4.20 56.10 -38.85
N PRO A 10 2.92 56.51 -38.97
CA PRO A 10 2.57 57.87 -39.36
C PRO A 10 3.05 58.89 -38.32
N LEU A 11 3.71 59.96 -38.81
CA LEU A 11 4.26 61.03 -37.96
C LEU A 11 3.17 61.85 -37.23
N ILE A 12 1.91 61.67 -37.62
CA ILE A 12 0.74 62.33 -37.05
C ILE A 12 -0.35 61.28 -36.77
N PRO A 13 -1.27 61.53 -35.82
CA PRO A 13 -2.37 60.63 -35.54
C PRO A 13 -3.18 60.29 -36.81
N LEU A 14 -3.57 59.02 -36.97
CA LEU A 14 -4.36 58.55 -38.12
C LEU A 14 -5.61 59.41 -38.43
N PRO A 15 -6.38 59.92 -37.44
CA PRO A 15 -7.50 60.82 -37.72
C PRO A 15 -7.07 62.15 -38.36
N ALA A 16 -5.91 62.69 -37.97
CA ALA A 16 -5.36 63.91 -38.56
C ALA A 16 -4.87 63.68 -39.99
N LEU A 17 -4.24 62.53 -40.26
CA LEU A 17 -3.82 62.13 -41.60
C LEU A 17 -5.04 61.95 -42.52
N ALA A 18 -6.10 61.28 -42.04
CA ALA A 18 -7.35 61.13 -42.77
C ALA A 18 -8.03 62.48 -43.03
N GLY A 19 -8.02 63.39 -42.04
CA GLY A 19 -8.52 64.75 -42.19
C GLY A 19 -7.77 65.55 -43.26
N LEU A 20 -6.43 65.45 -43.28
CA LEU A 20 -5.59 66.07 -44.32
C LEU A 20 -5.83 65.46 -45.70
N ALA A 21 -6.04 64.14 -45.79
CA ALA A 21 -6.38 63.48 -47.04
C ALA A 21 -7.74 63.95 -47.58
N ALA A 22 -8.75 64.06 -46.72
CA ALA A 22 -10.06 64.61 -47.08
C ALA A 22 -9.96 66.07 -47.53
N PHE A 23 -9.17 66.88 -46.83
CA PHE A 23 -8.91 68.27 -47.20
C PHE A 23 -8.20 68.39 -48.55
N ALA A 24 -7.18 67.55 -48.80
CA ALA A 24 -6.49 67.49 -50.09
C ALA A 24 -7.44 67.10 -51.24
N LEU A 25 -8.32 66.11 -51.01
CA LEU A 25 -9.35 65.72 -51.98
C LEU A 25 -10.34 66.85 -52.27
N LEU A 26 -10.76 67.61 -51.26
CA LEU A 26 -11.66 68.76 -51.43
C LEU A 26 -10.98 69.88 -52.25
N PHE A 27 -9.70 70.14 -52.00
CA PHE A 27 -8.90 71.07 -52.81
C PHE A 27 -8.72 70.60 -54.25
N LEU A 28 -8.53 69.30 -54.47
CA LEU A 28 -8.44 68.71 -55.81
C LEU A 28 -9.77 68.80 -56.56
N ALA A 29 -10.89 68.51 -55.89
CA ALA A 29 -12.23 68.65 -56.46
C ALA A 29 -12.52 70.11 -56.84
N LEU A 30 -12.13 71.07 -56.00
CA LEU A 30 -12.24 72.50 -56.29
C LEU A 30 -11.36 72.90 -57.48
N ALA A 31 -10.12 72.42 -57.55
CA ALA A 31 -9.20 72.69 -58.66
C ALA A 31 -9.71 72.12 -59.99
N LEU A 32 -10.31 70.92 -59.95
CA LEU A 32 -10.96 70.28 -61.10
C LEU A 32 -12.20 71.06 -61.54
N TRP A 33 -13.03 71.50 -60.59
CA TRP A 33 -14.23 72.32 -60.87
C TRP A 33 -13.88 73.65 -61.51
N ARG A 34 -12.78 74.30 -61.08
CA ARG A 34 -12.24 75.53 -61.69
C ARG A 34 -11.44 75.28 -62.98
N ARG A 35 -11.35 74.04 -63.46
CA ARG A 35 -10.64 73.61 -64.69
C ARG A 35 -9.18 74.08 -64.74
N LEU A 36 -8.48 74.05 -63.62
CA LEU A 36 -7.06 74.40 -63.56
C LEU A 36 -6.21 73.35 -64.28
N ALA A 37 -5.37 73.76 -65.23
CA ALA A 37 -4.59 72.83 -66.05
C ALA A 37 -3.51 72.02 -65.28
N GLY A 38 -3.20 72.42 -64.03
CA GLY A 38 -2.21 71.79 -63.15
C GLY A 38 -2.79 70.91 -62.03
N TRP A 39 -4.10 70.64 -62.02
CA TRP A 39 -4.78 69.94 -60.91
C TRP A 39 -4.15 68.57 -60.58
N TRP A 40 -3.76 67.79 -61.57
CA TRP A 40 -3.17 66.45 -61.39
C TRP A 40 -1.77 66.50 -60.77
N LEU A 41 -0.97 67.54 -61.06
CA LEU A 41 0.35 67.76 -60.44
C LEU A 41 0.21 68.15 -58.96
N ARG A 42 -0.82 68.95 -58.62
CA ARG A 42 -1.16 69.23 -57.21
C ARG A 42 -1.64 67.96 -56.50
N GLY A 43 -2.34 67.08 -57.21
CA GLY A 43 -2.75 65.78 -56.68
C GLY A 43 -1.56 64.91 -56.31
N LEU A 44 -0.57 64.83 -57.20
CA LEU A 44 0.67 64.12 -56.93
C LEU A 44 1.49 64.78 -55.81
N ALA A 45 1.52 66.11 -55.72
CA ALA A 45 2.19 66.81 -54.62
C ALA A 45 1.53 66.53 -53.27
N ALA A 46 0.19 66.54 -53.22
CA ALA A 46 -0.56 66.19 -52.02
C ALA A 46 -0.34 64.72 -51.62
N LEU A 47 -0.33 63.80 -52.59
CA LEU A 47 0.01 62.40 -52.35
C LEU A 47 1.44 62.22 -51.82
N ALA A 48 2.42 62.99 -52.33
CA ALA A 48 3.78 62.96 -51.82
C ALA A 48 3.88 63.44 -50.36
N VAL A 49 3.14 64.51 -49.99
CA VAL A 49 3.08 64.99 -48.61
C VAL A 49 2.37 64.00 -47.69
N LEU A 50 1.23 63.43 -48.13
CA LEU A 50 0.51 62.41 -47.37
C LEU A 50 1.36 61.14 -47.21
N GLY A 51 2.08 60.73 -48.24
CA GLY A 51 3.03 59.61 -48.19
C GLY A 51 4.19 59.87 -47.23
N ALA A 52 4.72 61.10 -47.20
CA ALA A 52 5.75 61.50 -46.25
C ALA A 52 5.24 61.46 -44.80
N LEU A 53 4.01 61.95 -44.56
CA LEU A 53 3.39 61.94 -43.24
C LEU A 53 2.96 60.54 -42.78
N ALA A 54 2.62 59.67 -43.73
CA ALA A 54 2.36 58.25 -43.46
C ALA A 54 3.65 57.47 -43.12
N ASN A 55 4.82 58.02 -43.43
CA ASN A 55 6.15 57.52 -43.11
C ASN A 55 6.29 55.99 -43.30
N PRO A 56 6.23 55.51 -44.56
CA PRO A 56 6.47 54.11 -44.86
C PRO A 56 7.90 53.73 -44.48
N ALA A 57 8.04 52.67 -43.69
CA ALA A 57 9.31 52.14 -43.24
C ALA A 57 9.46 50.68 -43.68
N LEU A 58 10.70 50.30 -44.01
CA LEU A 58 11.11 48.92 -44.20
C LEU A 58 11.61 48.39 -42.85
N GLN A 59 10.89 47.40 -42.32
CA GLN A 59 11.30 46.66 -41.14
C GLN A 59 12.00 45.38 -41.61
N GLU A 60 13.31 45.29 -41.33
CA GLU A 60 14.10 44.07 -41.49
C GLU A 60 14.28 43.41 -40.12
N GLU A 61 13.87 42.15 -40.02
CA GLU A 61 14.07 41.32 -38.84
C GLU A 61 15.24 40.35 -39.08
N ASP A 62 16.24 40.39 -38.21
CA ASP A 62 17.29 39.37 -38.17
C ASP A 62 16.86 38.23 -37.24
N ARG A 63 16.79 37.02 -37.79
CA ARG A 63 16.23 35.82 -37.15
C ARG A 63 17.28 34.72 -37.14
N ALA A 64 17.61 34.24 -35.94
CA ALA A 64 18.45 33.05 -35.75
C ALA A 64 17.55 31.82 -35.51
N PRO A 65 17.72 30.72 -36.27
CA PRO A 65 16.96 29.49 -36.06
C PRO A 65 17.38 28.84 -34.73
N LEU A 66 16.39 28.31 -34.00
CA LEU A 66 16.59 27.46 -32.84
C LEU A 66 16.57 26.00 -33.26
N THR A 67 17.28 25.15 -32.51
CA THR A 67 17.25 23.70 -32.69
C THR A 67 15.90 23.13 -32.30
N ASP A 68 15.44 22.17 -33.10
CA ASP A 68 14.30 21.31 -32.83
C ASP A 68 14.69 20.25 -31.80
N ILE A 69 13.77 19.86 -30.92
CA ILE A 69 14.03 18.95 -29.81
C ILE A 69 13.22 17.67 -29.99
N VAL A 70 13.90 16.53 -29.91
CA VAL A 70 13.28 15.20 -29.88
C VAL A 70 13.46 14.64 -28.48
N ILE A 71 12.38 14.16 -27.88
CA ILE A 71 12.41 13.53 -26.56
C ILE A 71 12.45 12.02 -26.75
N ALA A 72 13.47 11.35 -26.26
CA ALA A 72 13.53 9.89 -26.18
C ALA A 72 13.38 9.45 -24.73
N VAL A 73 12.29 8.76 -24.42
CA VAL A 73 12.04 8.15 -23.12
C VAL A 73 12.41 6.67 -23.21
N VAL A 74 13.38 6.26 -22.42
CA VAL A 74 13.89 4.89 -22.34
C VAL A 74 13.39 4.29 -21.06
N ASP A 75 12.62 3.22 -21.20
CA ASP A 75 12.11 2.44 -20.10
C ASP A 75 13.21 1.48 -19.60
N GLU A 76 13.56 1.58 -18.31
CA GLU A 76 14.52 0.75 -17.58
C GLU A 76 13.87 0.11 -16.34
N SER A 77 12.53 -0.01 -16.36
CA SER A 77 11.71 -0.67 -15.34
C SER A 77 12.04 -2.15 -15.17
N ALA A 78 11.45 -2.78 -14.16
CA ALA A 78 11.66 -4.18 -13.82
C ALA A 78 11.23 -5.14 -14.94
N SER A 79 10.20 -4.78 -15.72
CA SER A 79 9.71 -5.52 -16.89
C SER A 79 10.65 -5.42 -18.10
N GLN A 80 11.45 -4.36 -18.17
CA GLN A 80 12.49 -4.16 -19.21
C GLN A 80 13.78 -4.93 -18.97
N LYS A 81 13.98 -5.46 -17.76
CA LYS A 81 15.17 -6.26 -17.42
C LYS A 81 15.01 -7.74 -17.78
N VAL A 82 13.90 -8.11 -18.40
CA VAL A 82 13.56 -9.49 -18.71
C VAL A 82 14.14 -9.89 -20.08
N ASN A 83 14.81 -11.04 -20.12
CA ASN A 83 15.39 -11.65 -21.32
C ASN A 83 16.33 -10.70 -22.09
N ASP A 84 16.14 -10.51 -23.41
CA ASP A 84 16.99 -9.70 -24.30
C ASP A 84 16.50 -8.25 -24.49
N ARG A 85 15.47 -7.83 -23.74
CA ARG A 85 14.90 -6.47 -23.83
C ARG A 85 15.91 -5.35 -23.54
N PRO A 86 16.83 -5.46 -22.56
CA PRO A 86 17.84 -4.42 -22.33
C PRO A 86 18.73 -4.17 -23.56
N ASP A 87 19.10 -5.24 -24.26
CA ASP A 87 19.92 -5.16 -25.46
C ASP A 87 19.14 -4.54 -26.63
N GLN A 88 17.85 -4.89 -26.77
CA GLN A 88 16.96 -4.27 -27.75
C GLN A 88 16.77 -2.76 -27.49
N ALA A 89 16.53 -2.38 -26.23
CA ALA A 89 16.37 -0.98 -25.82
C ALA A 89 17.65 -0.18 -26.09
N ALA A 90 18.82 -0.74 -25.74
CA ALA A 90 20.12 -0.12 -25.99
C ALA A 90 20.41 0.05 -27.49
N ALA A 91 20.10 -0.97 -28.31
CA ALA A 91 20.27 -0.90 -29.77
C ALA A 91 19.32 0.14 -30.41
N ALA A 92 18.07 0.19 -29.96
CA ALA A 92 17.09 1.19 -30.41
C ALA A 92 17.53 2.61 -30.05
N LEU A 93 17.97 2.84 -28.81
CA LEU A 93 18.48 4.14 -28.37
C LEU A 93 19.71 4.57 -29.18
N ALA A 94 20.66 3.67 -29.41
CA ALA A 94 21.87 3.95 -30.19
C ALA A 94 21.54 4.34 -31.64
N ARG A 95 20.56 3.67 -32.27
CA ARG A 95 20.07 4.04 -33.61
C ARG A 95 19.42 5.43 -33.61
N VAL A 96 18.53 5.70 -32.66
CA VAL A 96 17.85 7.00 -32.54
C VAL A 96 18.87 8.12 -32.35
N GLN A 97 19.87 7.92 -31.49
CA GLN A 97 20.98 8.86 -31.27
C GLN A 97 21.76 9.13 -32.57
N ALA A 98 22.10 8.09 -33.32
CA ALA A 98 22.85 8.23 -34.57
C ALA A 98 22.05 8.98 -35.65
N GLU A 99 20.75 8.69 -35.81
CA GLU A 99 19.88 9.36 -36.79
C GLU A 99 19.65 10.82 -36.43
N VAL A 100 19.32 11.12 -35.17
CA VAL A 100 19.06 12.49 -34.74
C VAL A 100 20.34 13.33 -34.80
N ALA A 101 21.50 12.77 -34.48
CA ALA A 101 22.79 13.45 -34.63
C ALA A 101 23.16 13.74 -36.10
N ALA A 102 22.63 12.96 -37.05
CA ALA A 102 22.82 13.19 -38.48
C ALA A 102 21.86 14.25 -39.04
N MET A 103 20.82 14.66 -38.31
CA MET A 103 19.88 15.68 -38.73
C MET A 103 20.41 17.10 -38.45
N GLU A 104 20.22 18.00 -39.41
CA GLU A 104 20.53 19.41 -39.21
C GLU A 104 19.56 20.05 -38.21
N ASN A 105 20.11 20.82 -37.28
CA ASN A 105 19.33 21.66 -36.36
C ASN A 105 18.37 20.86 -35.43
N THR A 106 18.73 19.63 -35.05
CA THR A 106 17.95 18.78 -34.13
C THR A 106 18.79 18.34 -32.94
N GLU A 107 18.22 18.35 -31.74
CA GLU A 107 18.81 17.85 -30.50
C GLU A 107 17.97 16.71 -29.91
N LEU A 108 18.63 15.71 -29.35
CA LEU A 108 17.99 14.62 -28.62
C LEU A 108 18.08 14.86 -27.11
N ARG A 109 16.95 14.76 -26.42
CA ARG A 109 16.86 14.70 -24.95
C ARG A 109 16.50 13.28 -24.55
N VAL A 110 17.42 12.60 -23.88
CA VAL A 110 17.22 11.21 -23.43
C VAL A 110 16.83 11.23 -21.95
N ILE A 111 15.74 10.56 -21.63
CA ILE A 111 15.20 10.42 -20.28
C ILE A 111 15.10 8.94 -20.00
N ARG A 112 15.62 8.52 -18.85
CA ARG A 112 15.57 7.12 -18.40
C ARG A 112 14.59 7.00 -17.26
N LEU A 113 13.67 6.06 -17.39
CA LEU A 113 12.60 5.81 -16.45
C LEU A 113 12.85 4.48 -15.73
N GLY A 114 12.80 4.48 -14.40
CA GLY A 114 12.79 3.25 -13.61
C GLY A 114 11.40 2.93 -13.08
N ASP A 115 11.34 2.00 -12.13
CA ASP A 115 10.10 1.67 -11.43
C ASP A 115 9.61 2.87 -10.59
N GLY A 116 8.31 3.14 -10.63
CA GLY A 116 7.71 4.19 -9.79
C GLY A 116 7.71 3.81 -8.30
N GLU A 117 7.78 4.81 -7.43
CA GLU A 117 7.75 4.59 -5.97
C GLU A 117 6.45 3.88 -5.54
N GLY A 118 6.58 2.93 -4.61
CA GLY A 118 5.41 2.26 -4.00
C GLY A 118 4.62 1.36 -4.96
N ASP A 119 5.30 0.67 -5.89
CA ASP A 119 4.70 -0.30 -6.81
C ASP A 119 3.65 0.31 -7.78
N THR A 120 3.80 1.59 -8.13
CA THR A 120 2.89 2.24 -9.10
C THR A 120 3.11 1.77 -10.55
N GLY A 121 4.21 1.05 -10.79
CA GLY A 121 4.67 0.60 -12.10
C GLY A 121 5.38 1.68 -12.92
N THR A 122 5.44 1.46 -14.23
CA THR A 122 6.09 2.30 -15.26
C THR A 122 5.28 3.57 -15.51
N GLN A 123 5.84 4.72 -15.12
CA GLN A 123 5.24 6.06 -15.22
C GLN A 123 5.73 6.85 -16.46
N ALA A 124 5.55 6.28 -17.65
CA ALA A 124 6.08 6.85 -18.89
C ALA A 124 5.40 8.17 -19.29
N MET A 125 4.12 8.36 -19.00
CA MET A 125 3.41 9.60 -19.34
C MET A 125 3.80 10.76 -18.42
N THR A 126 4.08 10.45 -17.16
CA THR A 126 4.58 11.41 -16.17
C THR A 126 5.97 11.90 -16.56
N ALA A 127 6.89 10.98 -16.85
CA ALA A 127 8.24 11.33 -17.33
C ALA A 127 8.19 12.15 -18.62
N LEU A 128 7.30 11.80 -19.56
CA LEU A 128 7.09 12.58 -20.79
C LEU A 128 6.52 13.98 -20.50
N SER A 129 5.61 14.10 -19.54
CA SER A 129 5.03 15.38 -19.13
C SER A 129 6.06 16.30 -18.47
N GLU A 130 6.91 15.76 -17.62
CA GLU A 130 8.02 16.48 -16.98
C GLU A 130 9.03 16.97 -18.03
N ALA A 131 9.41 16.10 -18.97
CA ALA A 131 10.26 16.44 -20.10
C ALA A 131 9.72 17.63 -20.92
N LEU A 132 8.41 17.61 -21.18
CA LEU A 132 7.72 18.65 -21.94
C LEU A 132 7.58 19.95 -21.16
N ALA A 133 7.65 19.92 -19.83
CA ALA A 133 7.59 21.10 -18.99
C ALA A 133 8.93 21.84 -18.94
N GLU A 134 10.04 21.12 -19.08
CA GLU A 134 11.40 21.69 -19.11
C GLU A 134 11.72 22.35 -20.47
N GLU A 135 11.07 21.93 -21.55
CA GLU A 135 11.38 22.37 -22.90
C GLU A 135 10.29 23.28 -23.52
N PRO A 136 10.66 24.31 -24.31
CA PRO A 136 9.68 25.13 -25.01
C PRO A 136 8.87 24.30 -26.03
N ARG A 137 7.55 24.22 -25.84
CA ARG A 137 6.62 23.47 -26.73
C ARG A 137 6.75 23.81 -28.22
N SER A 138 7.16 25.03 -28.56
CA SER A 138 7.39 25.45 -29.94
C SER A 138 8.62 24.83 -30.59
N ARG A 139 9.51 24.16 -29.84
CA ARG A 139 10.72 23.48 -30.35
C ARG A 139 10.58 21.96 -30.38
N VAL A 140 9.58 21.38 -29.72
CA VAL A 140 9.41 19.92 -29.65
C VAL A 140 8.95 19.38 -31.01
N ALA A 141 9.81 18.60 -31.66
CA ALA A 141 9.58 18.04 -33.00
C ALA A 141 9.00 16.62 -32.98
N GLY A 142 9.11 15.91 -31.85
CA GLY A 142 8.50 14.60 -31.63
C GLY A 142 8.97 13.94 -30.34
N ALA A 143 8.32 12.85 -29.97
CA ALA A 143 8.75 12.00 -28.85
C ALA A 143 8.85 10.53 -29.30
N ILE A 144 9.81 9.80 -28.73
CA ILE A 144 10.05 8.38 -29.00
C ILE A 144 10.10 7.67 -27.65
N LEU A 145 9.17 6.75 -27.41
CA LEU A 145 9.11 5.88 -26.25
C LEU A 145 9.76 4.54 -26.62
N ILE A 146 10.80 4.12 -25.91
CA ILE A 146 11.42 2.80 -26.02
C ILE A 146 10.95 2.02 -24.80
N THR A 147 9.96 1.13 -24.99
CA THR A 147 9.25 0.43 -23.91
C THR A 147 8.67 -0.89 -24.44
N ASP A 148 8.24 -1.81 -23.58
CA ASP A 148 7.51 -3.03 -23.92
C ASP A 148 6.00 -2.75 -24.01
N GLY A 149 5.62 -1.49 -23.80
CA GLY A 149 4.27 -0.95 -23.95
C GLY A 149 3.41 -1.07 -22.69
N GLN A 150 3.97 -1.60 -21.61
CA GLN A 150 3.28 -1.81 -20.34
C GLN A 150 3.34 -0.57 -19.45
N VAL A 151 2.59 0.46 -19.86
CA VAL A 151 2.53 1.75 -19.17
C VAL A 151 1.34 1.82 -18.22
N HIS A 152 1.58 2.31 -16.99
CA HIS A 152 0.61 2.29 -15.89
C HIS A 152 -0.05 3.64 -15.58
N ASP A 153 0.32 4.71 -16.28
CA ASP A 153 -0.11 6.09 -16.02
C ASP A 153 -0.77 6.78 -17.24
N MET A 154 -1.45 6.01 -18.09
CA MET A 154 -2.09 6.51 -19.32
C MET A 154 -3.10 7.65 -19.09
N SER A 155 -3.72 7.71 -17.91
CA SER A 155 -4.64 8.79 -17.53
C SER A 155 -3.96 10.17 -17.44
N LEU A 156 -2.62 10.19 -17.31
CA LEU A 156 -1.78 11.39 -17.24
C LEU A 156 -1.12 11.72 -18.59
N ALA A 157 -1.55 11.10 -19.69
CA ALA A 157 -0.99 11.34 -21.02
C ALA A 157 -1.03 12.84 -21.40
N PRO A 158 0.12 13.47 -21.70
CA PRO A 158 0.16 14.88 -22.07
C PRO A 158 -0.34 15.10 -23.49
N ASN A 159 -0.91 16.29 -23.76
CA ASN A 159 -1.23 16.70 -25.12
C ASN A 159 0.03 17.24 -25.82
N LEU A 160 0.61 16.47 -26.74
CA LEU A 160 1.78 16.90 -27.52
C LEU A 160 1.39 17.58 -28.84
N PRO A 161 2.09 18.66 -29.23
CA PRO A 161 1.93 19.29 -30.55
C PRO A 161 2.65 18.52 -31.68
N ALA A 162 3.29 17.39 -31.37
CA ALA A 162 4.20 16.66 -32.25
C ALA A 162 3.93 15.14 -32.16
N PRO A 163 4.33 14.34 -33.17
CA PRO A 163 4.08 12.91 -33.19
C PRO A 163 4.84 12.17 -32.08
N VAL A 164 4.17 11.17 -31.48
CA VAL A 164 4.74 10.26 -30.49
C VAL A 164 4.90 8.88 -31.13
N HIS A 165 6.10 8.32 -31.09
CA HIS A 165 6.41 6.99 -31.59
C HIS A 165 6.71 6.03 -30.44
N VAL A 166 6.39 4.75 -30.61
CA VAL A 166 6.74 3.70 -29.65
C VAL A 166 7.60 2.66 -30.38
N LEU A 167 8.79 2.40 -29.85
CA LEU A 167 9.65 1.29 -30.23
C LEU A 167 9.45 0.18 -29.20
N LEU A 168 8.70 -0.85 -29.60
CA LEU A 168 8.28 -1.94 -28.73
C LEU A 168 9.40 -2.96 -28.57
N THR A 169 9.87 -3.16 -27.34
CA THR A 169 10.86 -4.18 -26.96
C THR A 169 10.17 -5.47 -26.52
N GLY A 170 10.72 -6.62 -26.90
CA GLY A 170 10.11 -7.94 -26.73
C GLY A 170 9.88 -8.62 -28.08
N ARG A 171 9.49 -9.89 -28.05
CA ARG A 171 9.30 -10.72 -29.25
C ARG A 171 7.86 -11.19 -29.40
N ASP A 172 7.41 -11.37 -30.63
CA ASP A 172 6.10 -11.98 -30.92
C ASP A 172 6.00 -13.44 -30.48
N SER A 173 7.13 -14.15 -30.37
CA SER A 173 7.20 -15.52 -29.85
C SER A 173 7.25 -15.59 -28.32
N ASP A 174 7.23 -14.45 -27.62
CA ASP A 174 7.26 -14.45 -26.16
C ASP A 174 5.93 -14.99 -25.63
N TRP A 175 6.02 -15.80 -24.58
CA TRP A 175 4.87 -16.27 -23.82
C TRP A 175 5.24 -16.33 -22.35
N ASP A 176 4.21 -16.25 -21.50
CA ASP A 176 4.39 -16.13 -20.06
C ASP A 176 3.21 -16.79 -19.34
N ARG A 177 3.49 -17.42 -18.20
CA ARG A 177 2.47 -17.98 -17.31
C ARG A 177 2.48 -17.19 -16.02
N ARG A 178 1.29 -16.94 -15.48
CA ARG A 178 1.14 -16.21 -14.21
C ARG A 178 0.10 -16.81 -13.32
N LEU A 179 0.32 -16.69 -12.01
CA LEU A 179 -0.66 -17.02 -10.98
C LEU A 179 -1.43 -15.78 -10.55
N ILE A 180 -2.76 -15.85 -10.62
CA ILE A 180 -3.67 -14.78 -10.22
C ILE A 180 -4.50 -15.27 -9.04
N ILE A 181 -4.51 -14.48 -7.97
CA ILE A 181 -5.42 -14.67 -6.84
C ILE A 181 -6.59 -13.71 -7.04
N ARG A 182 -7.75 -14.26 -7.40
CA ARG A 182 -8.97 -13.46 -7.64
C ARG A 182 -9.66 -13.07 -6.34
N ASN A 183 -9.70 -13.99 -5.39
CA ASN A 183 -10.34 -13.78 -4.11
C ASN A 183 -9.56 -14.53 -3.03
N ALA A 184 -9.11 -13.79 -2.03
CA ALA A 184 -8.50 -14.35 -0.83
C ALA A 184 -9.12 -13.69 0.40
N PRO A 185 -9.70 -14.48 1.32
CA PRO A 185 -10.28 -13.93 2.52
C PRO A 185 -9.18 -13.34 3.42
N ALA A 186 -9.39 -12.16 3.97
CA ALA A 186 -8.48 -11.60 4.98
C ALA A 186 -8.57 -12.33 6.32
N PHE A 187 -9.73 -12.96 6.59
CA PHE A 187 -10.03 -13.71 7.81
C PHE A 187 -10.70 -15.03 7.49
N ALA A 188 -10.34 -16.09 8.21
CA ALA A 188 -11.02 -17.39 8.13
C ALA A 188 -11.23 -17.97 9.54
N ILE A 189 -12.32 -18.71 9.72
CA ILE A 189 -12.62 -19.36 11.00
C ILE A 189 -11.77 -20.62 11.12
N ILE A 190 -11.04 -20.76 12.23
CA ILE A 190 -10.17 -21.93 12.46
C ILE A 190 -11.01 -23.20 12.45
N GLY A 191 -10.58 -24.21 11.70
CA GLY A 191 -11.27 -25.49 11.61
C GLY A 191 -12.43 -25.54 10.61
N GLU A 192 -12.90 -24.39 10.13
CA GLU A 192 -13.90 -24.29 9.05
C GLU A 192 -13.22 -24.15 7.67
N GLU A 193 -13.89 -24.62 6.63
CA GLU A 193 -13.42 -24.46 5.25
C GLU A 193 -13.85 -23.11 4.72
N THR A 194 -12.89 -22.29 4.29
CA THR A 194 -13.14 -21.03 3.59
C THR A 194 -12.69 -21.15 2.15
N LEU A 195 -13.52 -20.69 1.21
CA LEU A 195 -13.20 -20.77 -0.22
C LEU A 195 -12.32 -19.60 -0.64
N MET A 196 -11.25 -19.91 -1.36
CA MET A 196 -10.44 -18.92 -2.07
C MET A 196 -10.45 -19.21 -3.56
N THR A 197 -10.29 -18.17 -4.38
CA THR A 197 -10.34 -18.30 -5.84
C THR A 197 -8.99 -17.95 -6.44
N ILE A 198 -8.40 -18.89 -7.14
CA ILE A 198 -7.15 -18.72 -7.87
C ILE A 198 -7.35 -19.02 -9.36
N ARG A 199 -6.43 -18.54 -10.19
CA ARG A 199 -6.39 -18.82 -11.62
C ARG A 199 -4.95 -18.80 -12.10
N VAL A 200 -4.55 -19.83 -12.84
CA VAL A 200 -3.31 -19.79 -13.63
C VAL A 200 -3.68 -19.32 -15.04
N GLU A 201 -2.94 -18.37 -15.59
CA GLU A 201 -3.21 -17.81 -16.90
C GLU A 201 -1.93 -17.79 -17.74
N ASP A 202 -2.05 -18.22 -19.00
CA ASP A 202 -0.98 -18.11 -19.99
C ASP A 202 -1.31 -16.96 -20.96
N SER A 203 -0.28 -16.22 -21.36
CA SER A 203 -0.37 -15.12 -22.32
C SER A 203 0.73 -15.25 -23.38
N GLY A 204 0.50 -14.73 -24.59
CA GLY A 204 1.47 -14.78 -25.69
C GLY A 204 1.41 -16.05 -26.55
N ASP A 205 2.52 -16.41 -27.19
CA ASP A 205 2.63 -17.57 -28.10
C ASP A 205 2.93 -18.88 -27.34
N VAL A 206 1.91 -19.36 -26.62
CA VAL A 206 2.05 -20.53 -25.71
C VAL A 206 2.31 -21.82 -26.50
N PRO A 207 3.38 -22.58 -26.20
CA PRO A 207 3.66 -23.86 -26.84
C PRO A 207 2.52 -24.89 -26.62
N PRO A 208 2.07 -25.62 -27.65
CA PRO A 208 0.96 -26.58 -27.53
C PRO A 208 1.20 -27.72 -26.53
N GLU A 209 2.46 -28.05 -26.25
CA GLU A 209 2.87 -29.12 -25.31
C GLU A 209 2.69 -28.71 -23.84
N VAL A 210 2.68 -27.41 -23.57
CA VAL A 210 2.62 -26.81 -22.23
C VAL A 210 1.21 -26.28 -21.91
N ALA A 211 0.39 -26.12 -22.94
CA ALA A 211 -0.96 -25.59 -22.84
C ALA A 211 -1.90 -26.55 -22.08
N GLY A 212 -2.74 -25.98 -21.21
CA GLY A 212 -3.92 -26.62 -20.67
C GLY A 212 -3.85 -27.05 -19.20
N ILE A 213 -2.71 -27.54 -18.71
CA ILE A 213 -2.53 -27.92 -17.29
C ILE A 213 -1.22 -27.35 -16.75
N ALA A 214 -1.28 -26.80 -15.54
CA ALA A 214 -0.12 -26.37 -14.76
C ALA A 214 -0.02 -27.16 -13.45
N GLU A 215 1.19 -27.35 -12.95
CA GLU A 215 1.42 -27.88 -11.60
C GLU A 215 1.55 -26.72 -10.62
N LEU A 216 0.63 -26.66 -9.67
CA LEU A 216 0.59 -25.68 -8.59
C LEU A 216 0.97 -26.37 -7.28
N SER A 217 1.88 -25.79 -6.54
CA SER A 217 2.22 -26.20 -5.18
C SER A 217 1.67 -25.19 -4.16
N ILE A 218 1.10 -25.71 -3.07
CA ILE A 218 0.55 -24.89 -1.98
C ILE A 218 1.22 -25.30 -0.67
N ALA A 219 1.74 -24.33 0.08
CA ALA A 219 2.29 -24.55 1.42
C ALA A 219 1.66 -23.59 2.43
N VAL A 220 1.40 -24.06 3.65
CA VAL A 220 0.87 -23.27 4.77
C VAL A 220 1.97 -23.14 5.81
N ASP A 221 2.29 -21.91 6.21
CA ASP A 221 3.33 -21.57 7.18
C ASP A 221 4.69 -22.25 6.93
N GLY A 222 5.01 -22.51 5.66
CA GLY A 222 6.27 -23.11 5.24
C GLY A 222 6.37 -24.63 5.44
N GLU A 223 5.24 -25.32 5.66
CA GLU A 223 5.14 -26.79 5.63
C GLU A 223 5.50 -27.36 4.24
N THR A 224 5.52 -28.70 4.13
CA THR A 224 5.83 -29.37 2.86
C THR A 224 4.79 -29.00 1.79
N PRO A 225 5.21 -28.46 0.63
CA PRO A 225 4.28 -28.06 -0.41
C PRO A 225 3.46 -29.23 -0.94
N MET A 226 2.14 -29.05 -1.02
CA MET A 226 1.21 -30.01 -1.61
C MET A 226 1.03 -29.69 -3.11
N PRO A 227 1.34 -30.63 -4.02
CA PRO A 227 1.16 -30.42 -5.46
C PRO A 227 -0.29 -30.66 -5.91
N PHE A 228 -0.78 -29.82 -6.82
CA PHE A 228 -2.09 -29.85 -7.44
C PHE A 228 -1.94 -29.65 -8.95
N SER A 229 -2.66 -30.42 -9.76
CA SER A 229 -2.76 -30.18 -11.20
C SER A 229 -3.98 -29.30 -11.49
N VAL A 230 -3.75 -28.13 -12.07
CA VAL A 230 -4.78 -27.10 -12.28
C VAL A 230 -4.96 -26.77 -13.76
N PRO A 231 -6.19 -26.67 -14.30
CA PRO A 231 -6.41 -26.20 -15.65
C PRO A 231 -6.04 -24.71 -15.80
N VAL A 232 -5.34 -24.39 -16.88
CA VAL A 232 -4.99 -22.99 -17.21
C VAL A 232 -6.21 -22.26 -17.79
N GLY A 233 -6.37 -20.99 -17.42
CA GLY A 233 -7.40 -20.08 -17.93
C GLY A 233 -8.76 -20.19 -17.22
N GLN A 234 -8.87 -21.03 -16.19
CA GLN A 234 -10.10 -21.25 -15.43
C GLN A 234 -9.93 -20.77 -13.98
N ASP A 235 -10.99 -20.17 -13.44
CA ASP A 235 -11.05 -19.85 -12.01
C ASP A 235 -11.30 -21.14 -11.23
N MET A 236 -10.53 -21.36 -10.17
CA MET A 236 -10.62 -22.52 -9.31
C MET A 236 -10.88 -22.11 -7.87
N GLU A 237 -11.87 -22.76 -7.27
CA GLU A 237 -12.12 -22.63 -5.84
C GLU A 237 -11.30 -23.66 -5.07
N LEU A 238 -10.46 -23.19 -4.16
CA LEU A 238 -9.68 -24.00 -3.25
C LEU A 238 -10.28 -23.87 -1.84
N PRO A 239 -10.69 -24.99 -1.20
CA PRO A 239 -11.06 -24.97 0.21
C PRO A 239 -9.79 -24.84 1.06
N LEU A 240 -9.73 -23.75 1.81
CA LEU A 240 -8.67 -23.48 2.77
C LEU A 240 -9.16 -23.81 4.18
N LYS A 241 -8.38 -24.58 4.93
CA LYS A 241 -8.60 -24.83 6.35
C LYS A 241 -7.38 -24.39 7.15
N LEU A 242 -7.55 -23.37 7.98
CA LEU A 242 -6.46 -22.89 8.85
C LEU A 242 -6.27 -23.81 10.06
N THR A 243 -5.02 -24.01 10.46
CA THR A 243 -4.62 -24.93 11.55
C THR A 243 -4.49 -24.22 12.89
N HIS A 244 -4.15 -22.93 12.90
CA HIS A 244 -4.01 -22.14 14.11
C HIS A 244 -4.55 -20.71 13.98
N GLY A 245 -4.73 -20.06 15.13
CA GLY A 245 -5.19 -18.68 15.21
C GLY A 245 -4.08 -17.68 14.96
N GLY A 246 -4.46 -16.46 14.60
CA GLY A 246 -3.51 -15.42 14.20
C GLY A 246 -3.12 -15.52 12.74
N MET A 247 -2.02 -14.87 12.37
CA MET A 247 -1.63 -14.76 10.96
C MET A 247 -1.13 -16.11 10.41
N ASN A 248 -1.74 -16.61 9.35
CA ASN A 248 -1.29 -17.80 8.61
C ASN A 248 -0.75 -17.33 7.25
N VAL A 249 0.41 -17.84 6.82
CA VAL A 249 1.01 -17.49 5.53
C VAL A 249 0.82 -18.62 4.53
N LEU A 250 0.14 -18.33 3.42
CA LEU A 250 -0.12 -19.26 2.34
C LEU A 250 0.79 -18.94 1.17
N GLN A 251 1.58 -19.92 0.76
CA GLN A 251 2.42 -19.86 -0.41
C GLN A 251 1.77 -20.64 -1.55
N PHE A 252 1.73 -20.00 -2.71
CA PHE A 252 1.33 -20.62 -3.96
C PHE A 252 2.51 -20.50 -4.92
N ALA A 253 2.90 -21.59 -5.58
CA ALA A 253 3.95 -21.56 -6.58
C ALA A 253 3.63 -22.52 -7.73
N VAL A 254 3.61 -21.98 -8.95
CA VAL A 254 3.45 -22.75 -10.19
C VAL A 254 4.82 -23.20 -10.67
N THR A 255 4.93 -24.45 -11.11
CA THR A 255 6.20 -25.00 -11.63
C THR A 255 6.62 -24.23 -12.89
N PRO A 256 7.82 -23.59 -12.90
CA PRO A 256 8.30 -22.85 -14.06
C PRO A 256 8.52 -23.75 -15.27
N VAL A 257 8.29 -23.21 -16.47
CA VAL A 257 8.48 -23.94 -17.73
C VAL A 257 9.62 -23.32 -18.52
N VAL A 258 10.49 -24.17 -19.09
CA VAL A 258 11.55 -23.70 -19.99
C VAL A 258 10.95 -22.96 -21.18
N GLY A 259 11.42 -21.74 -21.42
CA GLY A 259 10.96 -20.88 -22.52
C GLY A 259 9.91 -19.85 -22.12
N GLU A 260 9.46 -19.87 -20.87
CA GLU A 260 8.67 -18.81 -20.25
C GLU A 260 9.48 -17.53 -20.09
N LEU A 261 8.82 -16.37 -20.16
CA LEU A 261 9.46 -15.06 -20.10
C LEU A 261 10.00 -14.73 -18.70
N THR A 262 9.24 -15.00 -17.64
CA THR A 262 9.73 -14.93 -16.26
C THR A 262 9.09 -15.97 -15.35
N ASP A 263 9.73 -16.29 -14.23
CA ASP A 263 9.17 -17.10 -13.15
C ASP A 263 8.67 -16.26 -11.97
N ARG A 264 8.87 -14.93 -12.02
CA ARG A 264 8.59 -14.04 -10.88
C ARG A 264 7.11 -13.91 -10.54
N ASN A 265 6.23 -14.11 -11.52
CA ASN A 265 4.78 -14.07 -11.37
C ASN A 265 4.15 -15.48 -11.26
N ASN A 266 4.97 -16.53 -11.15
CA ASN A 266 4.51 -17.89 -10.88
C ASN A 266 4.30 -18.18 -9.40
N ALA A 267 4.77 -17.30 -8.51
CA ALA A 267 4.59 -17.44 -7.08
C ALA A 267 3.80 -16.27 -6.50
N ALA A 268 2.94 -16.57 -5.53
CA ALA A 268 2.23 -15.56 -4.77
C ALA A 268 2.11 -15.97 -3.31
N VAL A 269 2.10 -14.97 -2.43
CA VAL A 269 1.99 -15.18 -0.99
C VAL A 269 0.83 -14.38 -0.44
N ILE A 270 0.00 -15.05 0.36
CA ILE A 270 -1.18 -14.46 0.99
C ILE A 270 -1.05 -14.62 2.49
N GLN A 271 -1.48 -13.60 3.22
CA GLN A 271 -1.60 -13.65 4.66
C GLN A 271 -3.09 -13.68 5.02
N VAL A 272 -3.52 -14.72 5.73
CA VAL A 272 -4.90 -14.89 6.18
C VAL A 272 -4.91 -14.98 7.70
N ASN A 273 -5.70 -14.13 8.35
CA ASN A 273 -5.79 -14.16 9.80
C ASN A 273 -6.84 -15.18 10.26
N GLY A 274 -6.40 -16.23 10.97
CA GLY A 274 -7.27 -17.21 11.59
C GLY A 274 -7.92 -16.66 12.84
N VAL A 275 -9.25 -16.57 12.83
CA VAL A 275 -10.05 -16.13 13.97
C VAL A 275 -10.82 -17.33 14.50
N ARG A 276 -10.93 -17.48 15.81
CA ARG A 276 -11.79 -18.51 16.41
C ARG A 276 -13.26 -18.10 16.27
N ASP A 277 -14.14 -19.09 16.20
CA ASP A 277 -15.56 -18.84 16.46
C ASP A 277 -15.76 -18.44 17.94
N ARG A 278 -16.99 -18.06 18.33
CA ARG A 278 -17.29 -17.64 19.69
C ARG A 278 -16.89 -18.69 20.72
N LEU A 279 -16.04 -18.28 21.64
CA LEU A 279 -15.51 -19.08 22.74
C LEU A 279 -16.56 -19.26 23.82
N ARG A 280 -16.81 -20.50 24.24
CA ARG A 280 -17.86 -20.81 25.20
C ARG A 280 -17.28 -20.92 26.60
N VAL A 281 -17.74 -20.08 27.50
CA VAL A 281 -17.25 -20.01 28.88
C VAL A 281 -18.33 -20.43 29.87
N LEU A 282 -18.01 -21.39 30.74
CA LEU A 282 -18.86 -21.83 31.83
C LEU A 282 -18.38 -21.21 33.15
N LEU A 283 -19.16 -20.29 33.72
CA LEU A 283 -18.89 -19.70 35.04
C LEU A 283 -19.80 -20.32 36.09
N VAL A 284 -19.20 -21.01 37.07
CA VAL A 284 -19.91 -21.68 38.17
C VAL A 284 -19.56 -21.00 39.49
N SER A 285 -20.52 -20.27 40.04
CA SER A 285 -20.35 -19.45 41.23
C SER A 285 -21.02 -20.11 42.45
N GLY A 286 -20.26 -20.35 43.52
CA GLY A 286 -20.74 -21.09 44.69
C GLY A 286 -21.63 -20.27 45.65
N GLU A 287 -21.43 -18.96 45.73
CA GLU A 287 -22.28 -18.04 46.49
C GLU A 287 -22.24 -16.63 45.87
N PRO A 288 -23.33 -15.86 45.94
CA PRO A 288 -23.35 -14.49 45.41
C PRO A 288 -22.35 -13.58 46.14
N HIS A 289 -21.44 -12.93 45.39
CA HIS A 289 -20.48 -11.97 45.95
C HIS A 289 -20.13 -10.85 44.96
N ALA A 290 -19.36 -9.85 45.41
CA ALA A 290 -19.03 -8.68 44.61
C ALA A 290 -18.13 -8.99 43.39
N GLY A 291 -17.26 -10.02 43.49
CA GLY A 291 -16.36 -10.45 42.43
C GLY A 291 -17.06 -11.23 41.30
N GLU A 292 -18.14 -11.96 41.60
CA GLU A 292 -18.96 -12.64 40.58
C GLU A 292 -19.43 -11.66 39.49
N ARG A 293 -19.87 -10.47 39.90
CA ARG A 293 -20.30 -9.42 38.97
C ARG A 293 -19.15 -8.92 38.09
N VAL A 294 -17.92 -8.91 38.60
CA VAL A 294 -16.75 -8.51 37.82
C VAL A 294 -16.49 -9.53 36.72
N TRP A 295 -16.42 -10.83 37.06
CA TRP A 295 -16.24 -11.91 36.08
C TRP A 295 -17.31 -11.88 34.99
N ARG A 296 -18.59 -11.82 35.40
CA ARG A 296 -19.70 -11.76 34.45
C ARG A 296 -19.63 -10.53 33.55
N ASN A 297 -19.33 -9.35 34.09
CA ASN A 297 -19.27 -8.14 33.29
C ASN A 297 -18.10 -8.16 32.30
N LEU A 298 -16.93 -8.66 32.72
CA LEU A 298 -15.77 -8.84 31.85
C LEU A 298 -16.11 -9.77 30.68
N LEU A 299 -16.59 -10.98 30.98
CA LEU A 299 -16.86 -12.00 29.96
C LEU A 299 -18.03 -11.61 29.04
N LYS A 300 -19.07 -10.94 29.56
CA LYS A 300 -20.16 -10.42 28.71
C LYS A 300 -19.78 -9.20 27.88
N SER A 301 -18.73 -8.47 28.27
CA SER A 301 -18.27 -7.32 27.49
C SER A 301 -17.44 -7.72 26.27
N ASP A 302 -16.96 -8.96 26.24
CA ASP A 302 -16.19 -9.49 25.12
C ASP A 302 -17.13 -10.11 24.06
N PRO A 303 -17.16 -9.58 22.81
CA PRO A 303 -18.01 -10.12 21.76
C PRO A 303 -17.59 -11.52 21.26
N SER A 304 -16.36 -11.94 21.57
CA SER A 304 -15.85 -13.28 21.23
C SER A 304 -16.29 -14.36 22.20
N VAL A 305 -16.93 -14.01 23.33
CA VAL A 305 -17.30 -14.96 24.39
C VAL A 305 -18.81 -15.18 24.48
N ASP A 306 -19.23 -16.43 24.45
CA ASP A 306 -20.57 -16.86 24.86
C ASP A 306 -20.55 -17.39 26.30
N LEU A 307 -21.12 -16.60 27.23
CA LEU A 307 -21.07 -16.88 28.66
C LEU A 307 -22.31 -17.63 29.14
N VAL A 308 -22.09 -18.85 29.63
CA VAL A 308 -23.06 -19.61 30.43
C VAL A 308 -22.71 -19.45 31.91
N HIS A 309 -23.57 -18.80 32.68
CA HIS A 309 -23.31 -18.50 34.09
C HIS A 309 -24.36 -19.11 35.02
N PHE A 310 -23.90 -19.80 36.06
CA PHE A 310 -24.72 -20.35 37.13
C PHE A 310 -24.25 -19.89 38.50
N THR A 311 -25.19 -19.46 39.34
CA THR A 311 -24.93 -19.15 40.75
C THR A 311 -25.72 -20.09 41.64
N ILE A 312 -25.05 -20.75 42.58
CA ILE A 312 -25.72 -21.59 43.58
C ILE A 312 -26.31 -20.68 44.65
N LEU A 313 -27.63 -20.46 44.58
CA LEU A 313 -28.31 -19.43 45.37
C LEU A 313 -28.54 -19.79 46.84
N ARG A 314 -28.41 -21.07 47.27
CA ARG A 314 -28.72 -21.46 48.65
C ARG A 314 -27.93 -22.70 49.15
N PRO A 315 -27.44 -22.71 50.41
CA PRO A 315 -26.91 -23.90 51.07
C PRO A 315 -28.03 -24.92 51.39
N PRO A 316 -27.80 -26.24 51.24
CA PRO A 316 -28.77 -27.30 51.58
C PRO A 316 -29.28 -27.28 53.03
N GLU A 317 -28.54 -26.63 53.94
CA GLU A 317 -28.83 -26.60 55.38
C GLU A 317 -29.98 -25.64 55.76
N LYS A 318 -30.36 -24.69 54.89
CA LYS A 318 -31.59 -23.89 55.05
C LYS A 318 -32.77 -24.70 54.49
N GLN A 319 -33.28 -25.64 55.28
CA GLN A 319 -34.42 -26.49 54.92
C GLN A 319 -35.71 -25.67 54.78
N ASP A 320 -36.09 -25.36 53.54
CA ASP A 320 -37.50 -25.41 53.14
C ASP A 320 -37.69 -26.85 52.63
N GLY A 321 -38.63 -27.64 53.15
CA GLY A 321 -38.76 -29.10 52.94
C GLY A 321 -39.06 -29.56 51.51
N VAL A 322 -38.21 -29.18 50.56
CA VAL A 322 -38.30 -29.35 49.11
C VAL A 322 -37.06 -30.12 48.63
N PRO A 323 -37.17 -31.12 47.73
CA PRO A 323 -36.03 -31.92 47.26
C PRO A 323 -34.88 -31.09 46.68
N VAL A 324 -33.63 -31.58 46.77
CA VAL A 324 -32.41 -30.86 46.35
C VAL A 324 -32.44 -30.45 44.87
N GLU A 325 -33.11 -31.25 44.04
CA GLU A 325 -33.34 -31.03 42.60
C GLU A 325 -34.21 -29.79 42.29
N GLU A 326 -34.96 -29.30 43.28
CA GLU A 326 -35.91 -28.19 43.19
C GLU A 326 -35.41 -26.89 43.88
N LEU A 327 -34.15 -26.85 44.34
CA LEU A 327 -33.56 -25.70 45.05
C LEU A 327 -33.09 -24.54 44.14
N SER A 328 -33.27 -24.66 42.83
CA SER A 328 -32.98 -23.64 41.82
C SER A 328 -34.26 -23.31 41.04
N LEU A 329 -34.48 -22.03 40.68
CA LEU A 329 -35.63 -21.59 39.88
C LEU A 329 -35.73 -22.29 38.50
N ILE A 330 -34.61 -22.89 38.05
CA ILE A 330 -34.50 -23.80 36.90
C ILE A 330 -33.48 -24.88 37.32
N ALA A 331 -33.80 -26.17 37.24
CA ALA A 331 -32.90 -27.25 37.68
C ALA A 331 -31.50 -27.09 37.04
N PHE A 332 -30.43 -27.21 37.83
CA PHE A 332 -29.06 -27.12 37.32
C PHE A 332 -28.79 -28.36 36.45
N PRO A 333 -28.62 -28.22 35.12
CA PRO A 333 -28.56 -29.37 34.22
C PRO A 333 -27.15 -29.97 34.24
N THR A 334 -26.75 -30.51 35.40
CA THR A 334 -25.39 -30.98 35.65
C THR A 334 -24.95 -32.05 34.67
N ARG A 335 -25.88 -32.92 34.25
CA ARG A 335 -25.60 -34.00 33.29
C ARG A 335 -25.32 -33.45 31.90
N GLU A 336 -26.17 -32.56 31.40
CA GLU A 336 -25.99 -31.95 30.09
C GLU A 336 -24.70 -31.13 30.05
N LEU A 337 -24.42 -30.34 31.09
CA LEU A 337 -23.25 -29.43 31.10
C LEU A 337 -21.92 -30.15 31.32
N PHE A 338 -21.85 -31.13 32.22
CA PHE A 338 -20.58 -31.74 32.65
C PHE A 338 -20.34 -33.15 32.11
N ILE A 339 -21.30 -33.76 31.42
CA ILE A 339 -21.10 -35.02 30.69
C ILE A 339 -21.27 -34.81 29.19
N GLU A 340 -22.42 -34.29 28.75
CA GLU A 340 -22.73 -34.22 27.31
C GLU A 340 -22.00 -33.08 26.61
N LYS A 341 -21.89 -31.92 27.28
CA LYS A 341 -21.42 -30.66 26.69
C LYS A 341 -20.12 -30.12 27.29
N VAL A 342 -19.43 -30.87 28.16
CA VAL A 342 -18.18 -30.39 28.79
C VAL A 342 -17.14 -30.00 27.73
N LYS A 343 -17.09 -30.76 26.63
CA LYS A 343 -16.20 -30.54 25.48
C LYS A 343 -16.62 -29.37 24.59
N GLU A 344 -17.82 -28.83 24.78
CA GLU A 344 -18.29 -27.64 24.06
C GLU A 344 -17.81 -26.34 24.70
N PHE A 345 -17.24 -26.38 25.92
CA PHE A 345 -16.70 -25.22 26.61
C PHE A 345 -15.19 -25.13 26.43
N ASP A 346 -14.70 -23.92 26.16
CA ASP A 346 -13.28 -23.62 26.03
C ASP A 346 -12.64 -23.30 27.40
N LEU A 347 -13.44 -22.78 28.35
CA LEU A 347 -13.01 -22.43 29.70
C LEU A 347 -14.12 -22.68 30.73
N ILE A 348 -13.75 -23.36 31.82
CA ILE A 348 -14.58 -23.53 33.02
C ILE A 348 -13.98 -22.72 34.18
N ILE A 349 -14.76 -21.80 34.74
CA ILE A 349 -14.37 -20.97 35.88
C ILE A 349 -15.16 -21.40 37.12
N PHE A 350 -14.45 -21.81 38.16
CA PHE A 350 -14.99 -22.01 39.50
C PHE A 350 -14.76 -20.77 40.35
N ASP A 351 -15.83 -20.03 40.62
CA ASP A 351 -15.80 -18.84 41.47
C ASP A 351 -16.38 -19.18 42.84
N ARG A 352 -15.49 -19.25 43.84
CA ARG A 352 -15.86 -19.56 45.23
C ARG A 352 -16.74 -20.81 45.42
N PHE A 353 -16.48 -21.83 44.62
CA PHE A 353 -17.31 -23.03 44.53
C PHE A 353 -17.09 -23.98 45.72
N ARG A 354 -18.18 -24.62 46.17
CA ARG A 354 -18.18 -25.64 47.23
C ARG A 354 -18.78 -26.95 46.76
N LEU A 355 -18.17 -28.07 47.15
CA LEU A 355 -18.63 -29.43 46.91
C LEU A 355 -19.82 -29.77 47.83
N ARG A 356 -20.97 -29.11 47.64
CA ARG A 356 -22.20 -29.33 48.41
C ARG A 356 -23.03 -30.53 47.90
N GLY A 357 -22.37 -31.54 47.34
CA GLY A 357 -23.03 -32.68 46.68
C GLY A 357 -23.74 -32.34 45.35
N ILE A 358 -23.51 -31.14 44.81
CA ILE A 358 -24.12 -30.67 43.55
C ILE A 358 -23.40 -31.23 42.33
N LEU A 359 -22.07 -31.39 42.43
CA LEU A 359 -21.26 -32.07 41.41
C LEU A 359 -20.80 -33.42 41.97
N PRO A 360 -21.32 -34.54 41.44
CA PRO A 360 -20.78 -35.87 41.69
C PRO A 360 -19.29 -35.97 41.36
N THR A 361 -18.58 -36.87 42.05
CA THR A 361 -17.15 -37.12 41.85
C THR A 361 -16.79 -37.41 40.39
N GLU A 362 -17.61 -38.23 39.71
CA GLU A 362 -17.43 -38.60 38.30
C GLU A 362 -17.37 -37.36 37.37
N TYR A 363 -18.10 -36.29 37.68
CA TYR A 363 -18.08 -35.08 36.84
C TYR A 363 -16.78 -34.30 37.01
N LEU A 364 -16.21 -34.32 38.22
CA LEU A 364 -14.92 -33.69 38.50
C LEU A 364 -13.78 -34.50 37.87
N GLU A 365 -13.91 -35.82 37.79
CA GLU A 365 -13.01 -36.69 37.01
C GLU A 365 -13.10 -36.36 35.51
N ASN A 366 -14.30 -36.20 34.95
CA ASN A 366 -14.46 -35.78 33.56
C ASN A 366 -13.84 -34.40 33.28
N ILE A 367 -13.96 -33.45 34.21
CA ILE A 367 -13.31 -32.12 34.08
C ILE A 367 -11.79 -32.26 34.13
N ARG A 368 -11.26 -33.12 35.02
CA ARG A 368 -9.82 -33.41 35.09
C ARG A 368 -9.31 -33.94 33.75
N ASP A 369 -10.02 -34.90 33.18
CA ASP A 369 -9.63 -35.54 31.92
C ASP A 369 -9.82 -34.58 30.73
N TYR A 370 -10.89 -33.77 30.74
CA TYR A 370 -11.11 -32.65 29.81
C TYR A 370 -9.90 -31.69 29.79
N VAL A 371 -9.36 -31.30 30.94
CA VAL A 371 -8.17 -30.43 30.98
C VAL A 371 -6.97 -31.12 30.34
N ARG A 372 -6.71 -32.39 30.68
CA ARG A 372 -5.58 -33.14 30.09
C ARG A 372 -5.69 -33.25 28.57
N GLU A 373 -6.91 -33.35 28.05
CA GLU A 373 -7.24 -33.39 26.61
C GLU A 373 -7.23 -32.02 25.92
N GLY A 374 -6.95 -30.92 26.63
CA GLY A 374 -6.85 -29.58 26.03
C GLY A 374 -7.84 -28.55 26.56
N GLY A 375 -8.73 -28.94 27.46
CA GLY A 375 -9.64 -28.05 28.16
C GLY A 375 -8.94 -27.13 29.17
N THR A 376 -9.66 -26.11 29.66
CA THR A 376 -9.06 -25.16 30.60
C THR A 376 -9.94 -24.87 31.82
N VAL A 377 -9.30 -24.73 33.00
CA VAL A 377 -9.99 -24.54 34.29
C VAL A 377 -9.35 -23.43 35.11
N LEU A 378 -10.14 -22.43 35.50
CA LEU A 378 -9.73 -21.35 36.39
C LEU A 378 -10.45 -21.48 37.75
N VAL A 379 -9.70 -21.42 38.84
CA VAL A 379 -10.24 -21.38 40.20
C VAL A 379 -9.98 -20.01 40.82
N ALA A 380 -11.05 -19.26 41.08
CA ALA A 380 -11.01 -18.07 41.93
C ALA A 380 -11.35 -18.47 43.36
N ALA A 381 -10.31 -18.60 44.19
CA ALA A 381 -10.40 -19.17 45.53
C ALA A 381 -10.82 -18.13 46.56
N GLY A 382 -11.84 -18.47 47.35
CA GLY A 382 -12.14 -17.84 48.64
C GLY A 382 -11.90 -18.80 49.82
N PRO A 383 -12.37 -18.45 51.03
CA PRO A 383 -12.20 -19.25 52.25
C PRO A 383 -12.52 -20.74 52.11
N GLU A 384 -13.50 -21.06 51.27
CA GLU A 384 -13.96 -22.42 51.02
C GLU A 384 -12.94 -23.33 50.33
N PHE A 385 -11.97 -22.79 49.57
CA PHE A 385 -11.06 -23.60 48.76
C PHE A 385 -10.27 -24.63 49.57
N GLY A 386 -9.88 -24.27 50.80
CA GLY A 386 -9.13 -25.14 51.71
C GLY A 386 -9.98 -25.95 52.69
N THR A 387 -11.31 -25.84 52.65
CA THR A 387 -12.21 -26.54 53.58
C THR A 387 -12.45 -28.00 53.21
N VAL A 388 -13.21 -28.74 54.03
CA VAL A 388 -13.52 -30.17 53.77
C VAL A 388 -14.32 -30.34 52.47
N ASP A 389 -15.17 -29.37 52.16
CA ASP A 389 -15.99 -29.27 50.95
C ASP A 389 -15.33 -28.40 49.85
N GLY A 390 -14.02 -28.15 49.93
CA GLY A 390 -13.26 -27.36 48.96
C GLY A 390 -12.84 -28.16 47.72
N LEU A 391 -12.77 -27.49 46.56
CA LEU A 391 -12.36 -28.11 45.28
C LEU A 391 -11.00 -28.81 45.34
N TRP A 392 -10.06 -28.32 46.16
CA TRP A 392 -8.74 -28.94 46.31
C TRP A 392 -8.83 -30.36 46.91
N ARG A 393 -9.90 -30.71 47.64
CA ARG A 393 -10.11 -32.06 48.19
C ARG A 393 -10.91 -32.98 47.26
N SER A 394 -10.97 -32.64 45.98
CA SER A 394 -11.67 -33.41 44.93
C SER A 394 -10.68 -34.03 43.94
N PRO A 395 -11.15 -34.83 42.96
CA PRO A 395 -10.30 -35.33 41.88
C PRO A 395 -9.55 -34.24 41.10
N LEU A 396 -10.02 -32.98 41.13
CA LEU A 396 -9.30 -31.86 40.50
C LEU A 396 -7.95 -31.55 41.18
N ASN A 397 -7.71 -32.05 42.40
CA ASN A 397 -6.42 -31.92 43.06
C ASN A 397 -5.26 -32.40 42.16
N ASP A 398 -5.50 -33.44 41.35
CA ASP A 398 -4.48 -34.02 40.46
C ASP A 398 -3.93 -33.02 39.43
N ILE A 399 -4.69 -31.98 39.08
CA ILE A 399 -4.36 -31.02 38.02
C ILE A 399 -4.14 -29.59 38.55
N LEU A 400 -4.50 -29.32 39.81
CA LEU A 400 -4.34 -28.00 40.39
C LEU A 400 -2.85 -27.73 40.69
N PRO A 401 -2.31 -26.55 40.31
CA PRO A 401 -0.89 -26.26 40.44
C PRO A 401 -0.46 -25.85 41.86
N VAL A 402 -1.29 -26.11 42.88
CA VAL A 402 -1.09 -25.60 44.24
C VAL A 402 -1.48 -26.62 45.31
N ASP A 403 -0.82 -26.52 46.46
CA ASP A 403 -1.20 -27.14 47.73
C ASP A 403 -1.81 -26.09 48.68
N VAL A 404 -2.73 -26.52 49.54
CA VAL A 404 -3.47 -25.64 50.47
C VAL A 404 -3.30 -26.08 51.92
N THR A 405 -3.15 -25.13 52.85
CA THR A 405 -3.00 -25.40 54.30
C THR A 405 -4.30 -25.24 55.08
N SER A 406 -5.43 -25.00 54.40
CA SER A 406 -6.74 -24.63 54.98
C SER A 406 -6.77 -23.31 55.76
N ARG A 407 -5.66 -22.56 55.82
CA ARG A 407 -5.59 -21.27 56.51
C ARG A 407 -6.00 -20.13 55.58
N VAL A 408 -6.80 -19.21 56.12
CA VAL A 408 -7.12 -17.93 55.48
C VAL A 408 -6.27 -16.85 56.13
N LEU A 409 -5.55 -16.08 55.31
CA LEU A 409 -4.79 -14.92 55.73
C LEU A 409 -5.68 -13.69 55.63
N GLU A 410 -5.99 -13.10 56.78
CA GLU A 410 -6.76 -11.87 56.89
C GLU A 410 -5.85 -10.72 57.34
N GLY A 411 -5.80 -9.66 56.52
CA GLY A 411 -4.90 -8.53 56.73
C GLY A 411 -4.58 -7.82 55.43
N GLY A 412 -4.32 -6.51 55.50
CA GLY A 412 -4.01 -5.70 54.32
C GLY A 412 -2.67 -6.06 53.70
N PHE A 413 -2.64 -6.52 52.46
CA PHE A 413 -1.44 -6.76 51.66
C PHE A 413 -1.58 -6.12 50.28
N ARG A 414 -0.45 -5.77 49.65
CA ARG A 414 -0.43 -5.30 48.26
C ARG A 414 0.00 -6.47 47.37
N PRO A 415 -0.82 -6.89 46.39
CA PRO A 415 -0.36 -7.80 45.35
C PRO A 415 0.89 -7.25 44.65
N LYS A 416 1.78 -8.14 44.21
CA LYS A 416 3.01 -7.80 43.49
C LYS A 416 3.25 -8.80 42.37
N LEU A 417 3.94 -8.37 41.32
CA LEU A 417 4.48 -9.27 40.31
C LEU A 417 5.72 -9.99 40.85
N THR A 418 5.83 -11.28 40.55
CA THR A 418 7.09 -12.01 40.71
C THR A 418 8.03 -11.72 39.53
N ASP A 419 9.28 -12.17 39.60
CA ASP A 419 10.21 -12.03 38.47
C ASP A 419 9.68 -12.74 37.21
N LEU A 420 9.07 -13.93 37.39
CA LEU A 420 8.36 -14.63 36.32
C LEU A 420 7.14 -13.83 35.83
N GLY A 421 6.37 -13.23 36.75
CA GLY A 421 5.23 -12.38 36.42
C GLY A 421 5.58 -11.15 35.58
N ARG A 422 6.80 -10.62 35.73
CA ARG A 422 7.29 -9.54 34.86
C ARG A 422 7.51 -10.00 33.41
N LYS A 423 7.83 -11.28 33.19
CA LYS A 423 8.02 -11.89 31.86
C LYS A 423 6.72 -12.47 31.27
N HIS A 424 5.84 -12.99 32.12
CA HIS A 424 4.69 -13.79 31.69
C HIS A 424 3.62 -12.93 30.99
N PRO A 425 3.10 -13.29 29.80
CA PRO A 425 2.16 -12.48 29.01
C PRO A 425 0.93 -11.98 29.79
N VAL A 426 0.40 -12.83 30.69
CA VAL A 426 -0.76 -12.51 31.54
C VAL A 426 -0.52 -11.28 32.42
N THR A 427 0.71 -11.06 32.89
CA THR A 427 1.03 -10.05 33.91
C THR A 427 2.11 -9.05 33.50
N GLN A 428 2.81 -9.28 32.39
CA GLN A 428 3.86 -8.41 31.88
C GLN A 428 3.34 -6.98 31.63
N GLY A 429 4.07 -5.99 32.16
CA GLY A 429 3.74 -4.57 31.99
C GLY A 429 2.55 -4.06 32.80
N LEU A 430 1.89 -4.90 33.61
CA LEU A 430 0.81 -4.45 34.50
C LEU A 430 1.27 -3.43 35.56
N ASP A 431 2.56 -3.40 35.86
CA ASP A 431 3.18 -2.45 36.80
C ASP A 431 3.64 -1.15 36.14
N ALA A 432 3.57 -1.01 34.80
CA ALA A 432 4.02 0.18 34.08
C ALA A 432 3.26 1.45 34.49
N ASP A 433 1.94 1.34 34.70
CA ASP A 433 1.06 2.42 35.15
C ASP A 433 0.72 2.34 36.64
N ALA A 434 1.50 1.57 37.42
CA ALA A 434 1.27 1.48 38.86
C ALA A 434 1.50 2.86 39.53
N PRO A 435 0.63 3.29 40.46
CA PRO A 435 0.90 4.47 41.27
C PRO A 435 2.23 4.35 42.02
N ASP A 436 2.88 5.48 42.33
CA ASP A 436 4.14 5.51 43.10
C ASP A 436 4.03 4.80 44.46
N GLU A 437 2.83 4.81 45.06
CA GLU A 437 2.52 4.13 46.33
C GLU A 437 2.22 2.62 46.18
N GLY A 438 2.28 2.11 44.94
CA GLY A 438 1.90 0.77 44.53
C GLY A 438 0.38 0.58 44.37
N TRP A 439 -0.02 -0.62 43.97
CA TRP A 439 -1.45 -0.96 43.84
C TRP A 439 -2.19 -0.94 45.19
N GLY A 440 -3.51 -0.73 45.11
CA GLY A 440 -4.38 -0.77 46.28
C GLY A 440 -4.36 -2.13 47.00
N ARG A 441 -4.60 -2.13 48.33
CA ARG A 441 -4.51 -3.35 49.14
C ARG A 441 -5.68 -4.31 48.93
N TRP A 442 -5.38 -5.60 49.06
CA TRP A 442 -6.35 -6.68 49.30
C TRP A 442 -6.27 -7.12 50.76
N PHE A 443 -7.30 -7.82 51.24
CA PHE A 443 -7.45 -8.12 52.67
C PHE A 443 -7.58 -9.60 53.00
N ARG A 444 -7.70 -10.44 51.97
CA ARG A 444 -7.95 -11.86 52.13
C ARG A 444 -7.20 -12.65 51.08
N GLN A 445 -6.46 -13.66 51.52
CA GLN A 445 -5.75 -14.61 50.66
C GLN A 445 -5.77 -15.99 51.30
N MET A 446 -5.92 -17.02 50.49
CA MET A 446 -5.72 -18.41 50.91
C MET A 446 -4.22 -18.69 51.02
N GLU A 447 -3.78 -19.28 52.13
CA GLU A 447 -2.40 -19.74 52.26
C GLU A 447 -2.20 -20.98 51.37
N ILE A 448 -1.44 -20.78 50.30
CA ILE A 448 -1.14 -21.79 49.28
C ILE A 448 0.37 -21.87 49.02
N SER A 449 0.82 -23.02 48.51
CA SER A 449 2.17 -23.19 47.95
C SER A 449 2.06 -23.72 46.53
N ALA A 450 2.95 -23.29 45.63
CA ALA A 450 2.97 -23.80 44.27
C ALA A 450 3.59 -25.21 44.22
N ARG A 451 3.04 -26.07 43.38
CA ARG A 451 3.59 -27.37 43.03
C ARG A 451 4.64 -27.25 41.94
N GLU A 452 5.35 -28.36 41.69
CA GLU A 452 6.21 -28.48 40.51
C GLU A 452 5.40 -28.23 39.23
N GLY A 453 5.95 -27.42 38.31
CA GLY A 453 5.25 -26.96 37.12
C GLY A 453 4.31 -25.76 37.32
N GLY A 454 4.04 -25.36 38.56
CA GLY A 454 3.25 -24.16 38.88
C GLY A 454 4.05 -22.87 38.69
N GLN A 455 3.61 -22.04 37.74
CA GLN A 455 4.16 -20.72 37.45
C GLN A 455 3.52 -19.66 38.35
N VAL A 456 4.25 -19.23 39.39
CA VAL A 456 3.79 -18.15 40.28
C VAL A 456 4.06 -16.81 39.62
N VAL A 457 3.02 -16.17 39.08
CA VAL A 457 3.14 -14.88 38.37
C VAL A 457 2.83 -13.68 39.29
N MET A 458 2.14 -13.90 40.41
CA MET A 458 1.91 -12.86 41.41
C MET A 458 2.09 -13.41 42.82
N SER A 459 2.60 -12.56 43.72
CA SER A 459 2.68 -12.80 45.15
C SER A 459 1.80 -11.83 45.94
N GLY A 460 1.43 -12.21 47.16
CA GLY A 460 0.53 -11.44 48.02
C GLY A 460 1.02 -11.37 49.46
N ALA A 461 0.15 -11.67 50.41
CA ALA A 461 0.44 -11.66 51.84
C ALA A 461 1.65 -12.55 52.16
N ASN A 462 2.61 -12.00 52.91
CA ASN A 462 3.86 -12.68 53.29
C ASN A 462 4.66 -13.22 52.08
N ASP A 463 4.56 -12.57 50.93
CA ASP A 463 5.16 -12.98 49.65
C ASP A 463 4.74 -14.40 49.19
N LEU A 464 3.62 -14.90 49.71
CA LEU A 464 3.04 -16.19 49.30
C LEU A 464 2.37 -16.08 47.92
N PRO A 465 2.31 -17.20 47.15
CA PRO A 465 1.67 -17.23 45.84
C PRO A 465 0.23 -16.71 45.85
N LEU A 466 -0.07 -15.82 44.91
CA LEU A 466 -1.39 -15.20 44.75
C LEU A 466 -2.07 -15.63 43.44
N LEU A 467 -1.33 -15.65 42.33
CA LEU A 467 -1.79 -16.17 41.04
C LEU A 467 -0.78 -17.18 40.54
N VAL A 468 -1.26 -18.42 40.35
CA VAL A 468 -0.45 -19.55 39.90
C VAL A 468 -1.06 -20.14 38.64
N LEU A 469 -0.26 -20.27 37.59
CA LEU A 469 -0.65 -20.80 36.28
C LEU A 469 0.08 -22.12 36.02
N ALA A 470 -0.50 -23.02 35.25
CA ALA A 470 0.19 -24.23 34.79
C ALA A 470 -0.42 -24.78 33.50
N ARG A 471 0.41 -25.55 32.79
CA ARG A 471 -0.02 -26.40 31.67
C ARG A 471 -0.13 -27.84 32.18
N GLU A 472 -1.25 -28.48 31.89
CA GLU A 472 -1.54 -29.87 32.29
C GLU A 472 -1.95 -30.66 31.05
N GLY A 473 -1.10 -31.59 30.60
CA GLY A 473 -1.27 -32.23 29.29
C GLY A 473 -1.32 -31.19 28.18
N GLN A 474 -2.43 -31.14 27.43
CA GLN A 474 -2.67 -30.13 26.40
C GLN A 474 -3.44 -28.90 26.92
N GLY A 475 -3.91 -28.91 28.17
CA GLY A 475 -4.78 -27.89 28.78
C GLY A 475 -4.04 -26.84 29.61
N ARG A 476 -4.83 -25.91 30.18
CA ARG A 476 -4.35 -24.83 31.07
C ARG A 476 -5.15 -24.80 32.36
N VAL A 477 -4.46 -24.56 33.47
CA VAL A 477 -5.07 -24.42 34.79
C VAL A 477 -4.53 -23.16 35.46
N ALA A 478 -5.41 -22.42 36.13
CA ALA A 478 -5.04 -21.24 36.88
C ALA A 478 -5.73 -21.23 38.25
N VAL A 479 -5.01 -20.75 39.27
CA VAL A 479 -5.55 -20.53 40.62
C VAL A 479 -5.24 -19.12 41.07
N LEU A 480 -6.29 -18.33 41.29
CA LEU A 480 -6.22 -17.04 41.96
C LEU A 480 -6.59 -17.24 43.44
N ALA A 481 -5.61 -17.12 44.34
CA ALA A 481 -5.72 -17.42 45.77
C ALA A 481 -6.49 -16.36 46.58
N SER A 482 -7.31 -15.55 45.93
CA SER A 482 -8.08 -14.48 46.57
C SER A 482 -9.35 -14.17 45.77
N ASP A 483 -10.42 -13.88 46.48
CA ASP A 483 -11.67 -13.38 45.91
C ASP A 483 -11.78 -11.85 45.95
N HIS A 484 -10.71 -11.14 46.34
CA HIS A 484 -10.73 -9.69 46.57
C HIS A 484 -10.24 -8.84 45.39
N ALA A 485 -10.00 -9.44 44.21
CA ALA A 485 -9.61 -8.71 43.00
C ALA A 485 -10.57 -7.54 42.67
N TRP A 486 -11.86 -7.66 43.02
CA TRP A 486 -12.89 -6.62 42.80
C TRP A 486 -12.65 -5.30 43.53
N LEU A 487 -11.80 -5.27 44.56
CA LEU A 487 -11.44 -4.03 45.26
C LEU A 487 -10.75 -3.03 44.31
N TRP A 488 -9.93 -3.55 43.39
CA TRP A 488 -9.25 -2.72 42.39
C TRP A 488 -10.21 -2.08 41.40
N GLY A 489 -11.22 -2.81 40.90
CA GLY A 489 -12.27 -2.23 40.03
C GLY A 489 -13.21 -1.27 40.74
N ARG A 490 -13.16 -1.19 42.08
CA ARG A 490 -13.81 -0.14 42.87
C ARG A 490 -12.92 1.08 43.11
N GLY A 491 -11.67 1.08 42.62
CA GLY A 491 -10.71 2.15 42.83
C GLY A 491 -10.20 2.25 44.27
N TYR A 492 -10.28 1.15 45.04
CA TYR A 492 -9.82 1.16 46.44
C TYR A 492 -8.32 1.44 46.51
N GLU A 493 -7.92 2.47 47.28
CA GLU A 493 -6.54 2.91 47.47
C GLU A 493 -5.76 3.11 46.15
N GLY A 494 -6.33 3.88 45.23
CA GLY A 494 -5.73 4.13 43.92
C GLY A 494 -6.01 3.03 42.90
N GLY A 495 -6.54 1.87 43.32
CA GLY A 495 -6.91 0.76 42.45
C GLY A 495 -5.72 0.13 41.74
N GLY A 496 -5.95 -0.98 41.04
CA GLY A 496 -4.92 -1.69 40.30
C GLY A 496 -5.46 -2.16 38.95
N PRO A 497 -4.64 -2.86 38.15
CA PRO A 497 -4.95 -3.22 36.77
C PRO A 497 -5.90 -4.42 36.68
N GLN A 498 -7.04 -4.38 37.40
CA GLN A 498 -7.95 -5.52 37.53
C GLN A 498 -8.50 -5.98 36.18
N LEU A 499 -9.05 -5.05 35.40
CA LEU A 499 -9.71 -5.39 34.15
C LEU A 499 -8.72 -6.06 33.20
N GLU A 500 -7.55 -5.45 33.04
CA GLU A 500 -6.50 -5.94 32.16
C GLU A 500 -5.93 -7.29 32.63
N MET A 501 -5.65 -7.44 33.93
CA MET A 501 -5.19 -8.70 34.52
C MET A 501 -6.19 -9.84 34.30
N LEU A 502 -7.47 -9.62 34.61
CA LEU A 502 -8.49 -10.66 34.47
C LEU A 502 -8.80 -10.95 32.99
N ARG A 503 -8.74 -9.94 32.12
CA ARG A 503 -8.89 -10.10 30.66
C ARG A 503 -7.78 -10.98 30.10
N ARG A 504 -6.52 -10.63 30.36
CA ARG A 504 -5.36 -11.40 29.91
C ARG A 504 -5.32 -12.80 30.50
N LEU A 505 -5.72 -12.96 31.77
CA LEU A 505 -5.87 -14.27 32.38
C LEU A 505 -6.93 -15.09 31.63
N ALA A 506 -8.11 -14.52 31.36
CA ALA A 506 -9.15 -15.21 30.60
C ALA A 506 -8.68 -15.56 29.18
N HIS A 507 -8.01 -14.66 28.46
CA HIS A 507 -7.49 -14.90 27.11
C HIS A 507 -6.38 -15.97 27.09
N TRP A 508 -5.50 -15.96 28.08
CA TRP A 508 -4.51 -17.03 28.27
C TRP A 508 -5.21 -18.36 28.54
N MET A 509 -6.22 -18.38 29.40
CA MET A 509 -7.01 -19.59 29.62
C MET A 509 -7.74 -20.03 28.33
N LEU A 510 -8.18 -19.11 27.49
CA LEU A 510 -8.83 -19.41 26.21
C LEU A 510 -7.87 -19.80 25.07
N LYS A 511 -6.55 -19.82 25.34
CA LYS A 511 -5.50 -20.14 24.35
C LYS A 511 -5.46 -19.17 23.17
N GLU A 512 -5.62 -17.88 23.48
CA GLU A 512 -5.43 -16.82 22.50
C GLU A 512 -3.94 -16.67 22.13
N PRO A 513 -3.58 -16.65 20.82
CA PRO A 513 -2.21 -16.59 20.35
C PRO A 513 -1.39 -15.41 20.89
N GLU A 514 -2.06 -14.27 21.12
CA GLU A 514 -1.43 -13.07 21.69
C GLU A 514 -0.87 -13.27 23.10
N LEU A 515 -1.39 -14.24 23.84
CA LEU A 515 -1.02 -14.54 25.23
C LEU A 515 -0.12 -15.77 25.35
N GLU A 516 0.35 -16.39 24.27
CA GLU A 516 1.33 -17.48 24.36
C GLU A 516 2.66 -16.99 24.97
N GLU A 517 3.24 -17.84 25.82
CA GLU A 517 4.48 -17.58 26.55
C GLU A 517 5.72 -17.61 25.64
N GLU A 518 5.69 -18.46 24.62
CA GLU A 518 6.77 -18.69 23.66
C GLU A 518 6.29 -18.37 22.25
N THR A 519 6.66 -17.20 21.71
CA THR A 519 6.25 -16.77 20.37
C THR A 519 7.40 -16.16 19.58
N LEU A 520 7.39 -16.38 18.27
CA LEU A 520 8.24 -15.70 17.29
C LEU A 520 7.34 -15.04 16.25
N THR A 521 7.35 -13.71 16.20
CA THR A 521 6.57 -12.91 15.26
C THR A 521 7.48 -11.97 14.49
N ALA A 522 7.01 -11.52 13.33
CA ALA A 522 7.69 -10.50 12.57
C ALA A 522 6.70 -9.60 11.86
N THR A 523 7.04 -8.32 11.80
CA THR A 523 6.24 -7.25 11.19
C THR A 523 7.09 -6.49 10.19
N ILE A 524 6.47 -6.07 9.09
CA ILE A 524 7.16 -5.43 7.97
C ILE A 524 6.81 -3.95 7.96
N GLU A 525 7.83 -3.09 7.97
CA GLU A 525 7.73 -1.64 7.87
C GLU A 525 8.57 -1.16 6.68
N GLY A 526 7.97 -1.13 5.49
CA GLY A 526 8.70 -0.91 4.23
C GLY A 526 9.63 -2.08 3.93
N ASP A 527 10.93 -1.81 3.82
CA ASP A 527 11.97 -2.83 3.58
C ASP A 527 12.56 -3.39 4.90
N LEU A 528 12.20 -2.80 6.04
CA LEU A 528 12.68 -3.24 7.35
C LEU A 528 11.73 -4.29 7.92
N VAL A 529 12.27 -5.46 8.23
CA VAL A 529 11.57 -6.50 8.97
C VAL A 529 11.97 -6.39 10.43
N LYS A 530 10.98 -6.16 11.30
CA LYS A 530 11.14 -6.21 12.75
C LYS A 530 10.73 -7.59 13.26
N ILE A 531 11.62 -8.25 13.97
CA ILE A 531 11.40 -9.55 14.61
C ILE A 531 11.13 -9.33 16.09
N GLU A 532 10.12 -10.00 16.62
CA GLU A 532 9.79 -10.01 18.05
C GLU A 532 9.74 -11.47 18.54
N ARG A 533 10.46 -11.73 19.63
CA ARG A 533 10.54 -13.02 20.30
C ARG A 533 10.15 -12.83 21.75
N ARG A 534 9.12 -13.56 22.20
CA ARG A 534 8.71 -13.57 23.61
C ARG A 534 9.03 -14.90 24.25
N THR A 535 9.78 -14.90 25.35
CA THR A 535 10.08 -16.10 26.14
C THR A 535 9.98 -15.84 27.64
N ILE A 536 9.52 -16.84 28.39
CA ILE A 536 9.51 -16.80 29.85
C ILE A 536 10.72 -17.52 30.47
N LEU A 537 11.57 -18.13 29.64
CA LEU A 537 12.77 -18.82 30.10
C LEU A 537 13.79 -17.83 30.69
N ASP A 538 14.67 -18.34 31.55
CA ASP A 538 15.73 -17.54 32.16
C ASP A 538 16.95 -17.38 31.25
N VAL A 539 17.09 -18.27 30.28
CA VAL A 539 18.13 -18.18 29.26
C VAL A 539 17.62 -17.29 28.13
N PRO A 540 18.35 -16.22 27.76
CA PRO A 540 18.00 -15.41 26.59
C PRO A 540 17.94 -16.27 25.32
N PRO A 541 17.03 -15.95 24.38
CA PRO A 541 16.92 -16.68 23.12
C PRO A 541 18.20 -16.55 22.29
N GLY A 542 18.40 -17.52 21.39
CA GLY A 542 19.49 -17.46 20.42
C GLY A 542 19.30 -16.37 19.37
N ALA A 543 20.25 -16.27 18.44
CA ALA A 543 20.03 -15.50 17.22
C ALA A 543 18.97 -16.20 16.36
N VAL A 544 18.11 -15.40 15.72
CA VAL A 544 17.10 -15.91 14.79
C VAL A 544 17.78 -16.16 13.45
N THR A 545 17.68 -17.39 12.94
CA THR A 545 18.14 -17.72 11.59
C THR A 545 17.10 -17.23 10.60
N VAL A 546 17.51 -16.35 9.70
CA VAL A 546 16.71 -15.79 8.62
C VAL A 546 17.19 -16.40 7.31
N THR A 547 16.36 -17.23 6.68
CA THR A 547 16.58 -17.75 5.34
C THR A 547 15.86 -16.86 4.34
N ALA A 548 16.62 -16.22 3.45
CA ALA A 548 16.12 -15.37 2.38
C ALA A 548 15.53 -16.21 1.22
N PRO A 549 14.78 -15.60 0.28
CA PRO A 549 14.14 -16.32 -0.83
C PRO A 549 15.13 -17.04 -1.76
N ASP A 550 16.38 -16.58 -1.83
CA ASP A 550 17.46 -17.18 -2.61
C ASP A 550 18.15 -18.36 -1.88
N GLY A 551 17.71 -18.68 -0.66
CA GLY A 551 18.29 -19.70 0.21
C GLY A 551 19.46 -19.21 1.05
N THR A 552 19.85 -17.92 0.96
CA THR A 552 20.92 -17.37 1.79
C THR A 552 20.46 -17.28 3.24
N GLU A 553 21.24 -17.86 4.15
CA GLU A 553 20.97 -17.79 5.59
C GLU A 553 21.78 -16.65 6.23
N SER A 554 21.12 -15.91 7.13
CA SER A 554 21.74 -14.89 7.96
C SER A 554 21.25 -15.01 9.39
N ALA A 555 22.08 -14.68 10.37
CA ALA A 555 21.70 -14.72 11.78
C ALA A 555 21.41 -13.30 12.27
N VAL A 556 20.22 -13.08 12.83
CA VAL A 556 19.81 -11.81 13.43
C VAL A 556 19.88 -11.94 14.94
N ALA A 557 20.77 -11.17 15.57
CA ALA A 557 20.81 -11.06 17.02
C ALA A 557 19.58 -10.29 17.53
N LEU A 558 19.04 -10.74 18.65
CA LEU A 558 17.92 -10.08 19.32
C LEU A 558 18.42 -9.38 20.58
N ASP A 559 17.96 -8.15 20.79
CA ASP A 559 18.22 -7.36 21.99
C ASP A 559 17.00 -7.40 22.92
N GLU A 560 17.23 -7.44 24.23
CA GLU A 560 16.15 -7.41 25.21
C GLU A 560 15.52 -6.01 25.26
N ALA A 561 14.27 -5.91 24.80
CA ALA A 561 13.48 -4.67 24.82
C ALA A 561 12.72 -4.51 26.15
N GLY A 562 12.44 -5.61 26.83
CA GLY A 562 11.79 -5.65 28.15
C GLY A 562 11.82 -7.06 28.72
N PRO A 563 11.37 -7.27 29.98
CA PRO A 563 11.44 -8.58 30.61
C PRO A 563 10.73 -9.66 29.78
N GLY A 564 11.47 -10.62 29.25
CA GLY A 564 10.94 -11.70 28.40
C GLY A 564 10.56 -11.29 26.98
N LEU A 565 10.87 -10.07 26.54
CA LEU A 565 10.62 -9.55 25.21
C LEU A 565 11.93 -9.17 24.52
N PHE A 566 12.22 -9.83 23.40
CA PHE A 566 13.43 -9.63 22.62
C PHE A 566 13.06 -9.16 21.22
N THR A 567 13.76 -8.15 20.72
CA THR A 567 13.50 -7.56 19.41
C THR A 567 14.77 -7.47 18.59
N GLY A 568 14.64 -7.66 17.29
CA GLY A 568 15.72 -7.43 16.33
C GLY A 568 15.13 -6.99 15.00
N GLY A 569 16.00 -6.76 14.02
CA GLY A 569 15.51 -6.46 12.68
C GLY A 569 16.58 -6.62 11.62
N PHE A 570 16.13 -6.81 10.39
CA PHE A 570 16.98 -6.88 9.20
C PHE A 570 16.31 -6.16 8.04
N THR A 571 17.10 -5.66 7.11
CA THR A 571 16.60 -5.11 5.85
C THR A 571 16.49 -6.24 4.84
N ALA A 572 15.32 -6.41 4.26
CA ALA A 572 15.10 -7.42 3.22
C ALA A 572 15.95 -7.08 1.99
N THR A 573 16.74 -8.05 1.51
CA THR A 573 17.64 -7.88 0.36
C THR A 573 16.94 -8.13 -0.98
N GLY A 574 15.75 -8.71 -0.95
CA GLY A 574 14.91 -8.99 -2.10
C GLY A 574 13.46 -9.25 -1.71
N LEU A 575 12.56 -9.15 -2.68
CA LEU A 575 11.15 -9.48 -2.50
C LEU A 575 11.00 -11.01 -2.43
N GLY A 576 10.07 -11.49 -1.60
CA GLY A 576 9.77 -12.92 -1.46
C GLY A 576 9.60 -13.37 -0.02
N LEU A 577 9.66 -14.70 0.18
CA LEU A 577 9.48 -15.34 1.47
C LEU A 577 10.76 -15.37 2.29
N TYR A 578 10.65 -14.95 3.54
CA TYR A 578 11.69 -15.12 4.54
C TYR A 578 11.22 -16.11 5.59
N ARG A 579 12.05 -17.12 5.86
CA ARG A 579 11.83 -18.07 6.97
C ARG A 579 12.67 -17.63 8.16
N LEU A 580 12.02 -17.52 9.31
CA LEU A 580 12.60 -17.17 10.59
C LEU A 580 12.57 -18.42 11.47
N ALA A 581 13.71 -18.84 12.01
CA ALA A 581 13.79 -19.99 12.89
C ALA A 581 14.58 -19.66 14.16
N GLU A 582 14.05 -20.05 15.32
CA GLU A 582 14.72 -19.96 16.62
C GLU A 582 14.34 -21.18 17.47
N GLY A 583 15.28 -22.10 17.65
CA GLY A 583 15.00 -23.38 18.31
C GLY A 583 13.95 -24.19 17.56
N ASP A 584 12.83 -24.49 18.24
CA ASP A 584 11.69 -25.21 17.66
C ASP A 584 10.62 -24.27 17.07
N LEU A 585 10.81 -22.94 17.17
CA LEU A 585 9.87 -21.96 16.63
C LEU A 585 10.26 -21.59 15.20
N GLU A 586 9.33 -21.82 14.28
CA GLU A 586 9.44 -21.35 12.90
C GLU A 586 8.35 -20.34 12.58
N ARG A 587 8.70 -19.32 11.80
CA ARG A 587 7.76 -18.34 11.29
C ARG A 587 8.13 -17.95 9.86
N VAL A 588 7.14 -17.85 8.99
CA VAL A 588 7.32 -17.38 7.62
C VAL A 588 6.70 -16.00 7.47
N ILE A 589 7.37 -15.12 6.73
CA ILE A 589 6.85 -13.80 6.34
C ILE A 589 7.07 -13.56 4.85
N ALA A 590 6.22 -12.73 4.26
CA ALA A 590 6.31 -12.33 2.85
C ALA A 590 6.69 -10.86 2.77
N VAL A 591 7.85 -10.55 2.20
CA VAL A 591 8.29 -9.16 1.99
C VAL A 591 8.04 -8.76 0.55
N GLY A 592 7.29 -7.67 0.36
CA GLY A 592 6.92 -7.14 -0.95
C GLY A 592 5.42 -7.26 -1.26
N PRO A 593 4.93 -6.58 -2.31
CA PRO A 593 3.59 -6.80 -2.81
C PRO A 593 3.45 -8.26 -3.30
N PRO A 594 2.29 -8.91 -3.10
CA PRO A 594 2.05 -10.30 -3.53
C PRO A 594 2.25 -10.52 -5.03
N ALA A 595 2.07 -9.47 -5.83
CA ALA A 595 2.34 -9.41 -7.26
C ALA A 595 2.76 -7.97 -7.60
N PRO A 596 4.05 -7.68 -7.83
CA PRO A 596 4.48 -6.36 -8.24
C PRO A 596 3.84 -6.00 -9.58
N LYS A 597 3.40 -4.76 -9.72
CA LYS A 597 2.58 -4.32 -10.86
C LYS A 597 3.28 -4.51 -12.22
N GLU A 598 4.60 -4.40 -12.25
CA GLU A 598 5.43 -4.63 -13.44
C GLU A 598 5.48 -6.09 -13.91
N TYR A 599 5.12 -7.05 -13.04
CA TYR A 599 5.10 -8.48 -13.37
C TYR A 599 3.69 -9.01 -13.61
N GLU A 600 2.66 -8.17 -13.52
CA GLU A 600 1.29 -8.58 -13.86
C GLU A 600 1.18 -8.89 -15.35
N GLU A 601 1.48 -7.92 -16.21
CA GLU A 601 1.41 -8.06 -17.68
C GLU A 601 2.78 -7.81 -18.28
N ILE A 602 3.46 -8.88 -18.69
CA ILE A 602 4.85 -8.79 -19.18
C ILE A 602 4.91 -8.90 -20.70
N ILE A 603 3.92 -9.51 -21.34
CA ILE A 603 3.89 -9.65 -22.80
C ILE A 603 3.90 -8.27 -23.46
N ALA A 604 4.87 -8.04 -24.34
CA ALA A 604 5.02 -6.75 -24.99
C ALA A 604 3.82 -6.44 -25.90
N SER A 605 3.09 -5.36 -25.61
CA SER A 605 1.90 -4.95 -26.36
C SER A 605 1.80 -3.43 -26.51
N GLY A 606 1.51 -2.98 -27.73
CA GLY A 606 1.23 -1.58 -28.04
C GLY A 606 -0.21 -1.15 -27.74
N ASP A 607 -1.10 -2.06 -27.32
CA ASP A 607 -2.55 -1.80 -27.27
C ASP A 607 -2.93 -0.66 -26.33
N LYS A 608 -2.28 -0.58 -25.16
CA LYS A 608 -2.48 0.50 -24.17
C LYS A 608 -2.11 1.88 -24.73
N LEU A 609 -1.10 1.94 -25.59
CA LEU A 609 -0.56 3.17 -26.19
C LEU A 609 -1.20 3.52 -27.54
N ALA A 610 -1.91 2.59 -28.17
CA ALA A 610 -2.42 2.72 -29.54
C ALA A 610 -3.27 3.99 -29.74
N SER A 611 -4.27 4.23 -28.88
CA SER A 611 -5.14 5.41 -28.99
C SER A 611 -4.38 6.72 -28.81
N PHE A 612 -3.37 6.75 -27.93
CA PHE A 612 -2.56 7.94 -27.70
C PHE A 612 -1.63 8.23 -28.89
N VAL A 613 -0.93 7.21 -29.39
CA VAL A 613 -0.02 7.32 -30.53
C VAL A 613 -0.78 7.70 -31.81
N GLU A 614 -1.96 7.13 -32.05
CA GLU A 614 -2.80 7.46 -33.20
C GLU A 614 -3.28 8.92 -33.16
N SER A 615 -3.62 9.45 -31.97
CA SER A 615 -4.04 10.85 -31.81
C SER A 615 -2.97 11.86 -32.24
N THR A 616 -1.69 11.49 -32.11
CA THR A 616 -0.53 12.30 -32.53
C THR A 616 -0.03 11.94 -33.93
N LYS A 617 -0.71 11.02 -34.63
CA LYS A 617 -0.34 10.49 -35.95
C LYS A 617 1.01 9.80 -35.99
N GLY A 618 1.47 9.30 -34.85
CA GLY A 618 2.69 8.53 -34.72
C GLY A 618 2.52 7.06 -35.10
N GLY A 619 3.42 6.21 -34.64
CA GLY A 619 3.37 4.77 -34.94
C GLY A 619 4.05 3.93 -33.88
N ILE A 620 3.60 2.68 -33.78
CA ILE A 620 4.15 1.65 -32.91
C ILE A 620 4.88 0.65 -33.80
N LEU A 621 6.16 0.41 -33.54
CA LEU A 621 6.99 -0.52 -34.30
C LEU A 621 7.71 -1.44 -33.32
N ARG A 622 7.73 -2.75 -33.62
CA ARG A 622 8.52 -3.72 -32.86
C ARG A 622 9.99 -3.62 -33.24
N VAL A 623 10.88 -3.68 -32.25
CA VAL A 623 12.33 -3.63 -32.47
C VAL A 623 12.82 -4.88 -33.20
N GLU A 624 12.18 -6.03 -33.00
CA GLU A 624 12.54 -7.30 -33.63
C GLU A 624 12.38 -7.30 -35.17
N ASP A 625 11.42 -6.53 -35.70
CA ASP A 625 11.18 -6.38 -37.14
C ASP A 625 12.26 -5.53 -37.84
N GLY A 626 13.11 -4.87 -37.06
CA GLY A 626 14.16 -3.97 -37.52
C GLY A 626 13.96 -2.55 -37.01
N LEU A 627 15.08 -1.86 -36.80
CA LEU A 627 15.08 -0.48 -36.30
C LEU A 627 14.67 0.51 -37.39
N PRO A 628 13.77 1.48 -37.11
CA PRO A 628 13.28 2.39 -38.14
C PRO A 628 14.30 3.46 -38.54
N ASP A 629 14.14 3.97 -39.77
CA ASP A 629 14.75 5.24 -40.19
C ASP A 629 13.97 6.43 -39.66
N ILE A 630 14.65 7.51 -39.27
CA ILE A 630 13.98 8.74 -38.81
C ILE A 630 13.98 9.76 -39.95
N ARG A 631 12.82 10.35 -40.25
CA ARG A 631 12.64 11.30 -41.36
C ARG A 631 11.90 12.54 -40.91
N GLN A 632 12.04 13.65 -41.65
CA GLN A 632 11.25 14.84 -41.41
C GLN A 632 9.92 14.77 -42.18
N VAL A 633 8.83 15.09 -41.49
CA VAL A 633 7.46 15.06 -42.01
C VAL A 633 6.78 16.39 -41.73
N ALA A 634 6.01 16.90 -42.69
CA ALA A 634 5.26 18.14 -42.50
C ALA A 634 4.14 17.99 -41.46
N GLU A 635 3.87 19.07 -40.72
CA GLU A 635 2.84 19.10 -39.66
C GLU A 635 1.48 18.60 -40.18
N GLY A 636 0.83 17.74 -39.39
CA GLY A 636 -0.50 17.20 -39.69
C GLY A 636 -0.53 16.04 -40.68
N ARG A 637 0.61 15.56 -41.19
CA ARG A 637 0.70 14.31 -41.98
C ARG A 637 0.89 13.09 -41.07
N VAL A 638 0.64 11.91 -41.62
CA VAL A 638 0.95 10.64 -40.94
C VAL A 638 2.46 10.54 -40.79
N ALA A 639 2.93 10.37 -39.56
CA ALA A 639 4.34 10.42 -39.19
C ALA A 639 4.95 9.02 -39.01
N ALA A 640 4.29 7.95 -39.44
CA ALA A 640 4.85 6.60 -39.36
C ALA A 640 4.52 5.77 -40.61
N GLY A 641 5.37 4.79 -40.92
CA GLY A 641 5.15 3.82 -41.98
C GLY A 641 6.02 2.58 -41.82
N ARG A 642 6.02 1.69 -42.83
CA ARG A 642 6.81 0.45 -42.80
C ARG A 642 8.31 0.79 -42.78
N GLY A 643 8.95 0.55 -41.64
CA GLY A 643 10.40 0.74 -41.43
C GLY A 643 10.86 2.20 -41.25
N TRP A 644 9.96 3.15 -41.00
CA TRP A 644 10.37 4.54 -40.73
C TRP A 644 9.39 5.27 -39.80
N ILE A 645 9.93 6.25 -39.05
CA ILE A 645 9.20 7.18 -38.19
C ILE A 645 9.54 8.63 -38.54
N GLY A 646 8.65 9.56 -38.21
CA GLY A 646 8.62 10.91 -38.74
C GLY A 646 8.63 11.96 -37.64
N LEU A 647 9.59 12.87 -37.66
CA LEU A 647 9.63 14.04 -36.79
C LEU A 647 9.07 15.25 -37.52
N THR A 648 8.35 16.12 -36.81
CA THR A 648 7.76 17.34 -37.38
C THR A 648 8.66 18.54 -37.10
N PRO A 649 9.34 19.12 -38.10
CA PRO A 649 10.20 20.28 -37.89
C PRO A 649 9.39 21.47 -37.39
N ARG A 650 9.89 22.19 -36.36
CA ARG A 650 9.14 23.32 -35.79
C ARG A 650 9.61 24.67 -36.31
N GLY A 651 10.85 24.78 -36.75
CA GLY A 651 11.40 26.00 -37.37
C GLY A 651 11.32 27.22 -36.44
N ALA A 652 11.41 27.00 -35.12
CA ALA A 652 11.40 28.07 -34.14
C ALA A 652 12.60 28.99 -34.34
N TYR A 653 12.44 30.29 -34.06
CA TYR A 653 13.50 31.28 -34.21
C TYR A 653 13.45 32.33 -33.11
N VAL A 654 14.59 32.94 -32.83
CA VAL A 654 14.70 34.13 -31.98
C VAL A 654 15.00 35.33 -32.87
N THR A 655 14.21 36.39 -32.74
CA THR A 655 14.49 37.68 -33.38
C THR A 655 15.57 38.39 -32.58
N GLN A 656 16.76 38.56 -33.17
CA GLN A 656 17.92 39.12 -32.49
C GLN A 656 18.00 40.64 -32.61
N ASP A 657 17.66 41.18 -33.78
CA ASP A 657 17.69 42.61 -34.07
C ASP A 657 16.51 42.98 -34.98
N VAL A 658 15.95 44.17 -34.76
CA VAL A 658 14.88 44.74 -35.58
C VAL A 658 15.36 46.10 -36.07
N ARG A 659 15.67 46.20 -37.37
CA ARG A 659 16.09 47.45 -37.98
C ARG A 659 14.95 48.06 -38.77
N VAL A 660 14.59 49.28 -38.41
CA VAL A 660 13.57 50.07 -39.09
C VAL A 660 14.24 51.20 -39.84
N ALA A 661 14.17 51.16 -41.18
CA ALA A 661 14.68 52.22 -42.04
C ALA A 661 13.53 52.88 -42.81
N ALA A 662 13.45 54.21 -42.79
CA ALA A 662 12.47 54.94 -43.59
C ALA A 662 12.68 54.67 -45.10
N LEU A 663 11.60 54.41 -45.84
CA LEU A 663 11.64 54.08 -47.27
C LEU A 663 12.30 55.19 -48.10
N LEU A 664 12.07 56.45 -47.71
CA LEU A 664 12.71 57.63 -48.29
C LEU A 664 13.00 58.65 -47.17
N PRO A 665 14.19 59.28 -47.17
CA PRO A 665 14.48 60.39 -46.26
C PRO A 665 13.48 61.54 -46.42
N GLY A 666 13.12 62.22 -45.32
CA GLY A 666 12.14 63.32 -45.35
C GLY A 666 12.47 64.47 -46.32
N TRP A 667 13.77 64.72 -46.57
CA TRP A 667 14.19 65.73 -47.54
C TRP A 667 13.88 65.33 -49.00
N VAL A 668 13.88 64.04 -49.34
CA VAL A 668 13.50 63.55 -50.67
C VAL A 668 12.01 63.76 -50.91
N TRP A 669 11.18 63.42 -49.92
CA TRP A 669 9.75 63.69 -49.95
C TRP A 669 9.44 65.17 -50.12
N LEU A 670 10.18 66.04 -49.42
CA LEU A 670 10.03 67.49 -49.54
C LEU A 670 10.42 67.99 -50.93
N LEU A 671 11.52 67.51 -51.51
CA LEU A 671 11.91 67.85 -52.88
C LEU A 671 10.87 67.40 -53.91
N LEU A 672 10.31 66.20 -53.75
CA LEU A 672 9.24 65.69 -54.63
C LEU A 672 7.99 66.59 -54.54
N ALA A 673 7.53 66.89 -53.33
CA ALA A 673 6.36 67.76 -53.12
C ALA A 673 6.58 69.18 -53.65
N ALA A 674 7.75 69.77 -53.40
CA ALA A 674 8.12 71.11 -53.86
C ALA A 674 8.27 71.18 -55.39
N GLY A 675 8.93 70.18 -55.99
CA GLY A 675 9.10 70.07 -57.44
C GLY A 675 7.77 69.92 -58.17
N LEU A 676 6.87 69.07 -57.65
CA LEU A 676 5.52 68.88 -58.21
C LEU A 676 4.64 70.13 -58.07
N SER A 677 4.75 70.83 -56.93
CA SER A 677 4.03 72.10 -56.70
C SER A 677 4.54 73.22 -57.61
N LEU A 678 5.86 73.32 -57.79
CA LEU A 678 6.48 74.28 -58.71
C LEU A 678 6.12 73.97 -60.17
N ALA A 679 6.12 72.70 -60.56
CA ALA A 679 5.69 72.26 -61.89
C ALA A 679 4.21 72.57 -62.14
N ALA A 680 3.34 72.38 -61.14
CA ALA A 680 1.93 72.76 -61.23
C ALA A 680 1.78 74.28 -61.44
N TRP A 681 2.53 75.08 -60.69
CA TRP A 681 2.52 76.54 -60.81
C TRP A 681 3.04 77.02 -62.18
N LEU A 682 4.17 76.49 -62.65
CA LEU A 682 4.74 76.82 -63.97
C LEU A 682 3.79 76.45 -65.12
N ARG A 683 3.10 75.31 -65.02
CA ARG A 683 2.13 74.86 -66.02
C ARG A 683 0.88 75.75 -66.05
N GLU A 684 0.40 76.21 -64.90
CA GLU A 684 -0.73 77.15 -64.83
C GLU A 684 -0.33 78.57 -65.28
N GLY A 685 0.88 79.03 -64.93
CA GLY A 685 1.39 80.35 -65.32
C GLY A 685 1.65 80.49 -66.83
N ARG A 686 2.03 79.40 -67.52
CA ARG A 686 2.24 79.40 -68.98
C ARG A 686 0.96 79.24 -69.82
N PHE A 687 -0.14 78.77 -69.23
CA PHE A 687 -1.42 78.55 -69.95
C PHE A 687 -2.59 79.44 -69.46
N GLY A 688 -2.43 80.21 -68.37
CA GLY A 688 -3.44 81.12 -67.83
C GLY A 688 -3.54 82.49 -68.51
N GLY A 689 -2.57 82.88 -69.33
CA GLY A 689 -2.49 84.20 -69.96
C GLY A 689 -3.22 84.37 -71.29
N GLN A 690 -3.84 83.34 -71.87
CA GLN A 690 -4.43 83.38 -73.22
C GLN A 690 -5.97 83.37 -73.28
N ARG A 691 -6.67 83.73 -72.20
CA ARG A 691 -8.13 83.97 -72.23
C ARG A 691 -8.53 85.27 -71.52
N ARG A 692 -8.27 86.39 -72.19
CA ARG A 692 -9.12 87.60 -72.17
C ARG A 692 -9.29 88.08 -73.61
N ALA A 693 -10.36 87.62 -74.25
CA ALA A 693 -11.12 88.23 -75.34
C ALA A 693 -12.34 87.35 -75.59
#